data_AF-W7Q1J5-F1
#
_entry.id   AF-W7Q1J5-F1
#
_cell.length_a   1.000
_cell.length_b   1.000
_cell.length_c   1.000
_cell.angle_alpha   90.00
_cell.angle_beta   90.00
_cell.angle_gamma   90.00
#
_symmetry.space_group_name_H-M   'P 1'
#
loop_
_entity.id
_entity.type
_entity.pdbx_description
1 polymer ?
#
loop_
_entity_poly.entity_id
_entity_poly.type
_entity_poly.pdbx_seq_one_letter_code
_entity_poly.pdbx_strand_id
1 'polypeptide(L)'
;MVDPLYAWWAQQLVLCDWAFEPEPVKVEADVAASRLKALGVTERGELGWRLIEAFGIDSPDPAGLLAALELIALAGSAGWLPESRVRDWALRLADEITSQYASLDAWHEALRHAKRAEGWVRGDDMFAEACDALAVLEHEGEGIVWDRITEWVAGRSKALALWPEAPEERAWRLRAAFAPVLASPAGAADWPEAKVWLLEYWQLESREELLQSLLWLAGQGHRQGWDLDATRLLASDGSARQGWLESLAGSERGYGKLMLTLVEQGEPLEWAAWDWLRLVDLAWAGACVGWLDETEARDFATHGADLIQRRYSDWSAVARGYQRGRSLFEGRNRLMDMRADWELLLQSPVSPWRLPLQELLVEEVRAASRHAISAWRRTPRHWVLALASVREPELGTRQGPPMAVTAERRNDALRYLDETLGLHPDEGVEALSRYWLPAQAHHLNQLAADAAHEALPQASTPFGRPDAADLAVLVSLRQGSRHAATIHMAEKYAFYLQMAMDSESFDPVALESLAEALRGSLCRFYPDIRRLLEAWAQWESLLPEGEHPPLVAEIRWHLEDPGSPFHWLDWKSSEWQEPGPRPTLSRFTAMSLVGPLNSAAWSEPHVESAREAVSIREWIDGHYGLHGELELIEFLDFLLEAGDRQEYQINYAPYTLNAQRLASEIAMLESGDCSEEDRTHLLRLRRVRDNEDGCNELDMTAWDLAQLVDLAIAGRQLGWLDAAAFSIILERAHALAAAHYSGWEAYAQGLYAGFSFFMGETPEREAFLASFRQALVAWLSGAPPLAGPWASLDFPGARPRHWAPLHIDTLPGDGRTLH
;
A
#
# COMPACT_ATOMS: atom_id res chain seq x y z
N MET A 1 29.43 -55.69 -16.21
CA MET A 1 28.11 -56.17 -16.68
C MET A 1 27.44 -54.95 -17.29
N VAL A 2 27.10 -54.99 -18.58
CA VAL A 2 26.56 -53.81 -19.29
C VAL A 2 25.15 -53.52 -18.76
N ASP A 3 24.84 -52.25 -18.48
CA ASP A 3 23.52 -51.82 -18.04
C ASP A 3 22.50 -52.05 -19.18
N PRO A 4 21.45 -52.88 -18.99
CA PRO A 4 20.48 -53.17 -20.04
C PRO A 4 19.80 -51.93 -20.63
N LEU A 5 19.59 -50.88 -19.82
CA LEU A 5 19.00 -49.63 -20.31
C LEU A 5 19.94 -48.92 -21.28
N TYR A 6 21.21 -48.77 -20.92
CA TYR A 6 22.18 -48.02 -21.72
C TYR A 6 22.51 -48.77 -23.02
N ALA A 7 22.61 -50.10 -22.96
CA ALA A 7 22.80 -50.91 -24.15
C ALA A 7 21.58 -50.88 -25.10
N TRP A 8 20.36 -51.00 -24.57
CA TRP A 8 19.15 -50.85 -25.39
C TRP A 8 19.05 -49.44 -25.98
N TRP A 9 19.31 -48.41 -25.18
CA TRP A 9 19.27 -47.01 -25.62
C TRP A 9 20.31 -46.75 -26.71
N ALA A 10 21.54 -47.25 -26.56
CA ALA A 10 22.57 -47.19 -27.60
C ALA A 10 22.13 -47.89 -28.90
N GLN A 11 21.44 -49.04 -28.81
CA GLN A 11 20.85 -49.69 -29.99
C GLN A 11 19.82 -48.78 -30.67
N GLN A 12 18.95 -48.11 -29.90
CA GLN A 12 17.94 -47.20 -30.47
C GLN A 12 18.57 -45.96 -31.12
N LEU A 13 19.66 -45.41 -30.57
CA LEU A 13 20.31 -44.21 -31.11
C LEU A 13 20.92 -44.41 -32.51
N VAL A 14 21.20 -45.65 -32.92
CA VAL A 14 21.62 -45.96 -34.31
C VAL A 14 20.56 -45.50 -35.32
N LEU A 15 19.27 -45.51 -34.93
CA LEU A 15 18.17 -45.00 -35.74
C LEU A 15 18.20 -43.46 -35.92
N CYS A 16 19.01 -42.76 -35.13
CA CYS A 16 19.25 -41.32 -35.21
C CYS A 16 20.58 -40.97 -35.90
N ASP A 17 21.18 -41.92 -36.64
CA ASP A 17 22.47 -41.76 -37.33
C ASP A 17 23.68 -41.70 -36.36
N TRP A 18 23.57 -42.33 -35.19
CA TRP A 18 24.68 -42.47 -34.26
C TRP A 18 25.48 -43.74 -34.55
N ALA A 19 26.81 -43.66 -34.36
CA ALA A 19 27.63 -44.86 -34.28
C ALA A 19 27.25 -45.66 -33.02
N PHE A 20 27.26 -46.98 -33.12
CA PHE A 20 26.97 -47.84 -31.98
C PHE A 20 28.07 -47.71 -30.90
N GLU A 21 27.75 -47.00 -29.81
CA GLU A 21 28.60 -46.81 -28.64
C GLU A 21 27.83 -47.26 -27.38
N PRO A 22 28.34 -48.20 -26.57
CA PRO A 22 27.64 -48.75 -25.40
C PRO A 22 27.26 -47.73 -24.31
N GLU A 23 27.80 -46.51 -24.38
CA GLU A 23 27.55 -45.43 -23.44
C GLU A 23 26.95 -44.21 -24.16
N PRO A 24 25.61 -44.10 -24.19
CA PRO A 24 24.87 -43.05 -24.92
C PRO A 24 25.25 -41.60 -24.57
N VAL A 25 25.85 -41.39 -23.39
CA VAL A 25 26.17 -40.06 -22.84
C VAL A 25 27.65 -39.67 -22.97
N LYS A 26 28.46 -40.41 -23.74
CA LYS A 26 29.91 -40.17 -23.88
C LYS A 26 30.34 -39.30 -25.07
N VAL A 27 29.43 -38.60 -25.72
CA VAL A 27 29.78 -37.62 -26.77
C VAL A 27 30.47 -36.41 -26.14
N GLU A 28 31.45 -35.83 -26.82
CA GLU A 28 32.10 -34.59 -26.41
C GLU A 28 31.07 -33.46 -26.22
N ALA A 29 31.14 -32.74 -25.10
CA ALA A 29 30.10 -31.80 -24.68
C ALA A 29 29.79 -30.71 -25.72
N ASP A 30 30.82 -30.15 -26.38
CA ASP A 30 30.66 -29.12 -27.41
C ASP A 30 29.98 -29.66 -28.69
N VAL A 31 30.25 -30.92 -29.04
CA VAL A 31 29.62 -31.61 -30.17
C VAL A 31 28.15 -31.87 -29.84
N ALA A 32 27.87 -32.33 -28.62
CA ALA A 32 26.51 -32.58 -28.15
C ALA A 32 25.66 -31.29 -28.13
N ALA A 33 26.21 -30.20 -27.58
CA ALA A 33 25.56 -28.89 -27.58
C ALA A 33 25.31 -28.34 -29.00
N SER A 34 26.27 -28.52 -29.91
CA SER A 34 26.11 -28.13 -31.32
C SER A 34 25.01 -28.92 -32.02
N ARG A 35 24.91 -30.23 -31.73
CA ARG A 35 23.86 -31.11 -32.26
C ARG A 35 22.48 -30.74 -31.70
N LEU A 36 22.36 -30.47 -30.39
CA LEU A 36 21.12 -29.96 -29.78
C LEU A 36 20.62 -28.69 -30.50
N LYS A 37 21.52 -27.73 -30.72
CA LYS A 37 21.20 -26.50 -31.46
C LYS A 37 20.74 -26.77 -32.89
N ALA A 38 21.36 -27.72 -33.59
CA ALA A 38 20.95 -28.12 -34.93
C ALA A 38 19.55 -28.77 -34.96
N LEU A 39 19.15 -29.42 -33.86
CA LEU A 39 17.80 -29.96 -33.65
C LEU A 39 16.79 -28.91 -33.14
N GLY A 40 17.20 -27.64 -33.06
CA GLY A 40 16.37 -26.52 -32.61
C GLY A 40 16.25 -26.39 -31.09
N VAL A 41 17.06 -27.13 -30.31
CA VAL A 41 17.07 -27.07 -28.85
C VAL A 41 18.26 -26.22 -28.40
N THR A 42 18.00 -24.95 -28.10
CA THR A 42 19.05 -23.97 -27.74
C THR A 42 19.27 -23.82 -26.24
N GLU A 43 18.31 -24.27 -25.42
CA GLU A 43 18.33 -24.13 -23.96
C GLU A 43 17.56 -25.26 -23.28
N ARG A 44 17.77 -25.43 -21.96
CA ARG A 44 17.10 -26.50 -21.18
C ARG A 44 15.58 -26.35 -21.10
N GLY A 45 15.07 -25.12 -21.17
CA GLY A 45 13.62 -24.88 -21.19
C GLY A 45 12.94 -25.51 -22.41
N GLU A 46 13.50 -25.27 -23.60
CA GLU A 46 13.06 -25.88 -24.86
C GLU A 46 13.19 -27.42 -24.81
N LEU A 47 14.28 -27.94 -24.25
CA LEU A 47 14.43 -29.37 -24.03
C LEU A 47 13.26 -29.92 -23.18
N GLY A 48 12.88 -29.21 -22.12
CA GLY A 48 11.77 -29.60 -21.26
C GLY A 48 10.44 -29.69 -22.01
N TRP A 49 10.16 -28.73 -22.89
CA TRP A 49 8.98 -28.77 -23.75
C TRP A 49 9.00 -29.94 -24.72
N ARG A 50 10.10 -30.17 -25.44
CA ARG A 50 10.23 -31.31 -26.36
C ARG A 50 10.02 -32.65 -25.67
N LEU A 51 10.48 -32.78 -24.42
CA LEU A 51 10.27 -33.99 -23.63
C LEU A 51 8.80 -34.19 -23.25
N ILE A 52 8.06 -33.13 -22.89
CA ILE A 52 6.62 -33.24 -22.59
C ILE A 52 5.83 -33.55 -23.87
N GLU A 53 6.13 -32.86 -24.97
CA GLU A 53 5.50 -33.04 -26.27
C GLU A 53 5.66 -34.47 -26.80
N ALA A 54 6.83 -35.07 -26.61
CA ALA A 54 7.08 -36.45 -27.02
C ALA A 54 6.10 -37.47 -26.39
N PHE A 55 5.61 -37.20 -25.17
CA PHE A 55 4.61 -38.05 -24.51
C PHE A 55 3.16 -37.69 -24.88
N GLY A 56 2.91 -36.46 -25.32
CA GLY A 56 1.56 -35.98 -25.66
C GLY A 56 0.56 -36.08 -24.51
N ILE A 57 -0.73 -36.20 -24.86
CA ILE A 57 -1.86 -36.34 -23.92
C ILE A 57 -2.44 -37.76 -23.96
N ASP A 58 -2.77 -38.25 -25.16
CA ASP A 58 -3.45 -39.55 -25.35
C ASP A 58 -2.53 -40.62 -25.94
N SER A 59 -1.91 -40.32 -27.09
CA SER A 59 -0.99 -41.21 -27.80
C SER A 59 0.27 -40.44 -28.17
N PRO A 60 1.45 -40.83 -27.66
CA PRO A 60 2.71 -40.24 -28.07
C PRO A 60 3.03 -40.59 -29.51
N ASP A 61 3.73 -39.69 -30.17
CA ASP A 61 4.25 -39.92 -31.52
C ASP A 61 5.53 -40.77 -31.46
N PRO A 62 5.61 -41.90 -32.19
CA PRO A 62 6.82 -42.72 -32.26
C PRO A 62 8.08 -41.91 -32.61
N ALA A 63 7.99 -40.98 -33.58
CA ALA A 63 9.15 -40.18 -33.98
C ALA A 63 9.58 -39.23 -32.85
N GLY A 64 8.62 -38.59 -32.18
CA GLY A 64 8.84 -37.79 -30.97
C GLY A 64 9.53 -38.57 -29.83
N LEU A 65 9.11 -39.81 -29.55
CA LEU A 65 9.73 -40.65 -28.52
C LEU A 65 11.19 -41.02 -28.87
N LEU A 66 11.46 -41.35 -30.14
CA LEU A 66 12.83 -41.62 -30.61
C LEU A 66 13.70 -40.35 -30.55
N ALA A 67 13.15 -39.20 -30.96
CA ALA A 67 13.85 -37.91 -30.87
C ALA A 67 14.17 -37.57 -29.41
N ALA A 68 13.24 -37.80 -28.47
CA ALA A 68 13.47 -37.58 -27.04
C ALA A 68 14.61 -38.43 -26.48
N LEU A 69 14.79 -39.68 -26.95
CA LEU A 69 15.95 -40.50 -26.59
C LEU A 69 17.27 -39.89 -27.07
N GLU A 70 17.32 -39.32 -28.28
CA GLU A 70 18.50 -38.59 -28.77
C GLU A 70 18.75 -37.31 -27.95
N LEU A 71 17.70 -36.53 -27.69
CA LEU A 71 17.80 -35.27 -26.94
C LEU A 71 18.31 -35.48 -25.52
N ILE A 72 17.85 -36.49 -24.79
CA ILE A 72 18.34 -36.82 -23.44
C ILE A 72 19.82 -37.26 -23.47
N ALA A 73 20.24 -37.97 -24.51
CA ALA A 73 21.63 -38.44 -24.66
C ALA A 73 22.57 -37.25 -24.82
N LEU A 74 22.20 -36.36 -25.75
CA LEU A 74 22.93 -35.13 -26.01
C LEU A 74 22.92 -34.19 -24.80
N ALA A 75 21.80 -34.05 -24.11
CA ALA A 75 21.69 -33.20 -22.92
C ALA A 75 22.58 -33.73 -21.77
N GLY A 76 22.65 -35.05 -21.60
CA GLY A 76 23.58 -35.69 -20.67
C GLY A 76 25.04 -35.43 -21.04
N SER A 77 25.40 -35.63 -22.31
CA SER A 77 26.76 -35.37 -22.83
C SER A 77 27.17 -33.89 -22.74
N ALA A 78 26.23 -32.97 -22.98
CA ALA A 78 26.46 -31.54 -22.85
C ALA A 78 26.54 -31.05 -21.39
N GLY A 79 26.30 -31.93 -20.41
CA GLY A 79 26.28 -31.61 -18.99
C GLY A 79 25.08 -30.75 -18.57
N TRP A 80 24.00 -30.74 -19.36
CA TRP A 80 22.79 -29.97 -19.05
C TRP A 80 21.96 -30.61 -17.94
N LEU A 81 22.04 -31.94 -17.79
CA LEU A 81 21.30 -32.71 -16.80
C LEU A 81 22.23 -33.56 -15.94
N PRO A 82 21.95 -33.72 -14.63
CA PRO A 82 22.63 -34.70 -13.79
C PRO A 82 22.41 -36.13 -14.31
N GLU A 83 23.41 -37.00 -14.14
CA GLU A 83 23.36 -38.39 -14.62
C GLU A 83 22.12 -39.16 -14.14
N SER A 84 21.71 -38.96 -12.88
CA SER A 84 20.48 -39.58 -12.34
C SER A 84 19.23 -39.17 -13.10
N ARG A 85 19.12 -37.90 -13.49
CA ARG A 85 17.96 -37.37 -14.21
C ARG A 85 17.94 -37.82 -15.67
N VAL A 86 19.12 -37.88 -16.31
CA VAL A 86 19.27 -38.46 -17.65
C VAL A 86 18.79 -39.91 -17.65
N ARG A 87 19.22 -40.69 -16.65
CA ARG A 87 18.81 -42.08 -16.48
C ARG A 87 17.30 -42.21 -16.26
N ASP A 88 16.70 -41.38 -15.41
CA ASP A 88 15.26 -41.45 -15.12
C ASP A 88 14.41 -41.11 -16.35
N TRP A 89 14.81 -40.12 -17.15
CA TRP A 89 14.15 -39.83 -18.43
C TRP A 89 14.30 -40.96 -19.44
N ALA A 90 15.51 -41.52 -19.60
CA ALA A 90 15.73 -42.66 -20.48
C ALA A 90 14.90 -43.88 -20.05
N LEU A 91 14.81 -44.13 -18.74
CA LEU A 91 13.98 -45.20 -18.19
C LEU A 91 12.48 -44.96 -18.43
N ARG A 92 12.01 -43.72 -18.28
CA ARG A 92 10.61 -43.37 -18.57
C ARG A 92 10.27 -43.53 -20.05
N LEU A 93 11.16 -43.12 -20.95
CA LEU A 93 11.00 -43.30 -22.39
C LEU A 93 11.01 -44.78 -22.78
N ALA A 94 11.89 -45.58 -22.19
CA ALA A 94 11.92 -47.03 -22.41
C ALA A 94 10.62 -47.70 -21.93
N ASP A 95 10.10 -47.30 -20.77
CA ASP A 95 8.83 -47.79 -20.21
C ASP A 95 7.65 -47.44 -21.12
N GLU A 96 7.61 -46.23 -21.66
CA GLU A 96 6.58 -45.82 -22.61
C GLU A 96 6.64 -46.61 -23.91
N ILE A 97 7.82 -46.73 -24.51
CA ILE A 97 8.01 -47.45 -25.78
C ILE A 97 7.67 -48.94 -25.61
N THR A 98 8.20 -49.59 -24.57
CA THR A 98 7.99 -51.04 -24.36
C THR A 98 6.57 -51.39 -23.89
N SER A 99 5.84 -50.45 -23.29
CA SER A 99 4.43 -50.66 -22.91
C SER A 99 3.46 -50.47 -24.07
N GLN A 100 3.80 -49.62 -25.05
CA GLN A 100 2.97 -49.38 -26.24
C GLN A 100 3.21 -50.36 -27.37
N TYR A 101 4.45 -50.82 -27.56
CA TYR A 101 4.82 -51.70 -28.66
C TYR A 101 5.21 -53.08 -28.15
N ALA A 102 4.55 -54.11 -28.68
CA ALA A 102 4.72 -55.49 -28.22
C ALA A 102 6.05 -56.13 -28.66
N SER A 103 6.76 -55.55 -29.63
CA SER A 103 8.03 -56.05 -30.16
C SER A 103 8.84 -54.96 -30.85
N LEU A 104 10.13 -55.22 -31.08
CA LEU A 104 11.01 -54.35 -31.86
C LEU A 104 10.47 -54.10 -33.29
N ASP A 105 9.91 -55.13 -33.93
CA ASP A 105 9.29 -55.00 -35.25
C ASP A 105 8.08 -54.06 -35.25
N ALA A 106 7.24 -54.13 -34.21
CA ALA A 106 6.08 -53.25 -34.06
C ALA A 106 6.52 -51.78 -33.87
N TRP A 107 7.58 -51.57 -33.08
CA TRP A 107 8.20 -50.27 -32.89
C TRP A 107 8.79 -49.70 -34.19
N HIS A 108 9.58 -50.50 -34.92
CA HIS A 108 10.15 -50.10 -36.21
C HIS A 108 9.07 -49.77 -37.24
N GLU A 109 7.97 -50.53 -37.30
CA GLU A 109 6.88 -50.22 -38.23
C GLU A 109 6.16 -48.92 -37.87
N ALA A 110 5.95 -48.65 -36.58
CA ALA A 110 5.41 -47.38 -36.11
C ALA A 110 6.31 -46.20 -36.47
N LEU A 111 7.63 -46.33 -36.29
CA LEU A 111 8.61 -45.31 -36.68
C LEU A 111 8.64 -45.05 -38.19
N ARG A 112 8.61 -46.11 -39.00
CA ARG A 112 8.51 -45.97 -40.47
C ARG A 112 7.23 -45.24 -40.86
N HIS A 113 6.11 -45.56 -40.20
CA HIS A 113 4.84 -44.86 -40.45
C HIS A 113 4.93 -43.37 -40.09
N ALA A 114 5.48 -43.03 -38.93
CA ALA A 114 5.69 -41.66 -38.49
C ALA A 114 6.59 -40.89 -39.49
N LYS A 115 7.75 -41.45 -39.87
CA LYS A 115 8.63 -40.82 -40.87
C LYS A 115 7.98 -40.67 -42.25
N ARG A 116 7.16 -41.63 -42.70
CA ARG A 116 6.41 -41.49 -43.97
C ARG A 116 5.46 -40.30 -43.93
N ALA A 117 4.83 -40.04 -42.79
CA ALA A 117 3.95 -38.89 -42.62
C ALA A 117 4.72 -37.56 -42.73
N GLU A 118 6.02 -37.55 -42.40
CA GLU A 118 6.94 -36.42 -42.56
C GLU A 118 7.56 -36.32 -43.98
N GLY A 119 7.15 -37.19 -44.92
CA GLY A 119 7.60 -37.15 -46.31
C GLY A 119 8.76 -38.09 -46.65
N TRP A 120 9.13 -39.01 -45.74
CA TRP A 120 10.11 -40.06 -46.04
C TRP A 120 9.60 -41.03 -47.12
N VAL A 121 10.39 -41.23 -48.19
CA VAL A 121 10.12 -42.16 -49.28
C VAL A 121 11.23 -43.21 -49.32
N ARG A 122 10.87 -44.50 -49.23
CA ARG A 122 11.81 -45.62 -49.20
C ARG A 122 12.70 -45.61 -50.44
N GLY A 123 13.99 -45.25 -50.30
CA GLY A 123 14.90 -45.24 -51.45
C GLY A 123 16.33 -44.75 -51.27
N ASP A 124 16.73 -44.14 -50.13
CA ASP A 124 18.12 -43.63 -49.99
C ASP A 124 18.63 -43.54 -48.52
N ASP A 125 18.24 -44.47 -47.64
CA ASP A 125 18.23 -44.16 -46.20
C ASP A 125 18.99 -45.14 -45.29
N MET A 126 20.06 -44.63 -44.67
CA MET A 126 20.74 -45.18 -43.49
C MET A 126 19.76 -45.63 -42.38
N PHE A 127 18.60 -44.98 -42.27
CA PHE A 127 17.56 -45.32 -41.29
C PHE A 127 16.90 -46.69 -41.52
N ALA A 128 16.60 -47.03 -42.78
CA ALA A 128 15.99 -48.33 -43.10
C ALA A 128 17.01 -49.46 -42.89
N GLU A 129 18.27 -49.22 -43.28
CA GLU A 129 19.38 -50.14 -43.03
C GLU A 129 19.61 -50.35 -41.52
N ALA A 130 19.54 -49.29 -40.71
CA ALA A 130 19.63 -49.38 -39.26
C ALA A 130 18.49 -50.19 -38.65
N CYS A 131 17.24 -50.02 -39.12
CA CYS A 131 16.11 -50.84 -38.67
C CYS A 131 16.33 -52.33 -38.97
N ASP A 132 16.78 -52.65 -40.19
CA ASP A 132 17.02 -54.03 -40.62
C ASP A 132 18.20 -54.64 -39.85
N ALA A 133 19.27 -53.89 -39.60
CA ALA A 133 20.40 -54.32 -38.78
C ALA A 133 20.01 -54.63 -37.33
N LEU A 134 19.20 -53.78 -36.70
CA LEU A 134 18.69 -54.02 -35.34
C LEU A 134 17.75 -55.23 -35.29
N ALA A 135 16.93 -55.46 -36.31
CA ALA A 135 16.06 -56.64 -36.40
C ALA A 135 16.85 -57.95 -36.53
N VAL A 136 17.98 -57.94 -37.25
CA VAL A 136 18.90 -59.09 -37.32
C VAL A 136 19.50 -59.38 -35.95
N LEU A 137 20.02 -58.36 -35.25
CA LEU A 137 20.57 -58.50 -33.90
C LEU A 137 19.55 -59.08 -32.90
N GLU A 138 18.30 -58.60 -32.97
CA GLU A 138 17.17 -59.12 -32.17
C GLU A 138 16.93 -60.61 -32.45
N HIS A 139 16.88 -61.02 -33.73
CA HIS A 139 16.62 -62.41 -34.12
C HIS A 139 17.75 -63.37 -33.74
N GLU A 140 18.99 -62.90 -33.81
CA GLU A 140 20.19 -63.66 -33.42
C GLU A 140 20.40 -63.69 -31.89
N GLY A 141 19.62 -62.91 -31.14
CA GLY A 141 19.77 -62.78 -29.69
C GLY A 141 21.05 -62.04 -29.27
N GLU A 142 21.64 -61.27 -30.19
CA GLU A 142 22.85 -60.49 -29.97
C GLU A 142 22.49 -59.07 -29.49
N GLY A 143 22.97 -58.67 -28.31
CA GLY A 143 22.64 -57.38 -27.69
C GLY A 143 21.55 -57.46 -26.60
N ILE A 144 20.75 -56.38 -26.44
CA ILE A 144 19.60 -56.36 -25.52
C ILE A 144 18.31 -56.57 -26.33
N VAL A 145 17.72 -57.75 -26.19
CA VAL A 145 16.47 -58.12 -26.85
C VAL A 145 15.24 -57.44 -26.22
N TRP A 146 14.15 -57.28 -26.99
CA TRP A 146 12.93 -56.59 -26.59
C TRP A 146 12.31 -57.14 -25.30
N ASP A 147 12.20 -58.47 -25.20
CA ASP A 147 11.64 -59.13 -23.99
C ASP A 147 12.48 -58.81 -22.75
N ARG A 148 13.81 -58.76 -22.91
CA ARG A 148 14.76 -58.50 -21.83
C ARG A 148 14.66 -57.05 -21.34
N ILE A 149 14.56 -56.07 -22.23
CA ILE A 149 14.38 -54.67 -21.81
C ILE A 149 12.99 -54.48 -21.19
N THR A 150 11.94 -55.09 -21.75
CA THR A 150 10.57 -55.01 -21.23
C THR A 150 10.49 -55.55 -19.81
N GLU A 151 11.03 -56.75 -19.56
CA GLU A 151 11.09 -57.33 -18.21
C GLU A 151 11.94 -56.47 -17.26
N TRP A 152 13.05 -55.92 -17.76
CA TRP A 152 13.94 -55.10 -16.96
C TRP A 152 13.31 -53.77 -16.54
N VAL A 153 12.54 -53.12 -17.41
CA VAL A 153 11.88 -51.83 -17.15
C VAL A 153 10.65 -51.96 -16.26
N ALA A 154 9.83 -53.01 -16.44
CA ALA A 154 8.55 -53.20 -15.73
C ALA A 154 8.65 -53.18 -14.18
N GLY A 155 9.82 -53.47 -13.62
CA GLY A 155 10.09 -53.43 -12.18
C GLY A 155 10.71 -52.13 -11.65
N ARG A 156 11.11 -51.18 -12.52
CA ARG A 156 12.00 -50.06 -12.19
C ARG A 156 11.38 -48.67 -12.42
N SER A 157 10.23 -48.57 -13.11
CA SER A 157 9.60 -47.30 -13.49
C SER A 157 8.71 -46.63 -12.40
N LYS A 158 8.62 -47.20 -11.18
CA LYS A 158 7.58 -46.80 -10.20
C LYS A 158 7.89 -45.55 -9.35
N ALA A 159 9.07 -44.95 -9.45
CA ALA A 159 9.45 -43.75 -8.70
C ALA A 159 10.58 -42.98 -9.40
N LEU A 160 10.28 -42.35 -10.55
CA LEU A 160 11.24 -41.59 -11.34
C LEU A 160 11.19 -40.10 -10.98
N ALA A 161 12.34 -39.46 -10.83
CA ALA A 161 12.47 -38.05 -10.54
C ALA A 161 12.80 -37.26 -11.83
N LEU A 162 11.77 -37.09 -12.67
CA LEU A 162 11.90 -36.41 -13.97
C LEU A 162 12.17 -34.90 -13.84
N TRP A 163 11.66 -34.31 -12.78
CA TRP A 163 11.73 -32.88 -12.47
C TRP A 163 12.50 -32.66 -11.16
N PRO A 164 12.85 -31.42 -10.80
CA PRO A 164 13.23 -31.08 -9.44
C PRO A 164 12.12 -31.50 -8.44
N GLU A 165 12.48 -32.37 -7.50
CA GLU A 165 11.55 -33.00 -6.54
C GLU A 165 11.84 -32.61 -5.08
N ALA A 166 13.02 -32.03 -4.81
CA ALA A 166 13.37 -31.58 -3.46
C ALA A 166 12.35 -30.51 -3.01
N PRO A 167 11.90 -30.53 -1.74
CA PRO A 167 10.84 -29.62 -1.26
C PRO A 167 11.09 -28.15 -1.61
N GLU A 168 12.34 -27.71 -1.54
CA GLU A 168 12.81 -26.36 -1.82
C GLU A 168 12.89 -26.03 -3.31
N GLU A 169 12.89 -27.02 -4.21
CA GLU A 169 12.94 -26.82 -5.67
C GLU A 169 11.57 -26.87 -6.34
N ARG A 170 10.54 -27.42 -5.66
CA ARG A 170 9.21 -27.67 -6.24
C ARG A 170 8.53 -26.41 -6.77
N ALA A 171 8.78 -25.25 -6.16
CA ALA A 171 8.22 -23.98 -6.61
C ALA A 171 8.54 -23.68 -8.09
N TRP A 172 9.68 -24.17 -8.61
CA TRP A 172 10.07 -23.99 -10.01
C TRP A 172 9.12 -24.66 -11.02
N ARG A 173 8.25 -25.58 -10.59
CA ARG A 173 7.20 -26.14 -11.46
C ARG A 173 6.25 -25.07 -11.98
N LEU A 174 6.08 -23.95 -11.27
CA LEU A 174 5.29 -22.82 -11.75
C LEU A 174 5.86 -22.21 -13.04
N ARG A 175 7.19 -22.22 -13.19
CA ARG A 175 7.85 -21.70 -14.38
C ARG A 175 7.52 -22.51 -15.64
N ALA A 176 7.02 -23.73 -15.51
CA ALA A 176 6.61 -24.54 -16.66
C ALA A 176 5.56 -23.85 -17.55
N ALA A 177 4.82 -22.86 -17.02
CA ALA A 177 3.96 -21.95 -17.80
C ALA A 177 4.69 -21.22 -18.94
N PHE A 178 6.01 -21.03 -18.83
CA PHE A 178 6.88 -20.42 -19.84
C PHE A 178 7.86 -21.45 -20.39
N ALA A 179 8.59 -22.11 -19.48
CA ALA A 179 9.61 -23.09 -19.81
C ALA A 179 9.84 -24.05 -18.62
N PRO A 180 9.66 -25.37 -18.79
CA PRO A 180 9.87 -26.35 -17.74
C PRO A 180 11.31 -26.34 -17.20
N VAL A 181 11.45 -26.40 -15.88
CA VAL A 181 12.77 -26.46 -15.22
C VAL A 181 13.20 -27.91 -15.09
N LEU A 182 14.15 -28.32 -15.93
CA LEU A 182 14.69 -29.67 -15.90
C LEU A 182 15.77 -29.86 -14.82
N ALA A 183 16.50 -28.82 -14.43
CA ALA A 183 17.51 -28.93 -13.38
C ALA A 183 17.77 -27.62 -12.64
N SER A 184 18.07 -27.75 -11.34
CA SER A 184 18.50 -26.68 -10.42
C SER A 184 19.96 -26.96 -10.00
N PRO A 185 20.79 -25.93 -9.72
CA PRO A 185 20.49 -24.50 -9.84
C PRO A 185 20.38 -24.02 -11.29
N ALA A 186 19.78 -22.84 -11.46
CA ALA A 186 19.76 -22.14 -12.73
C ALA A 186 21.19 -21.84 -13.21
N GLY A 187 21.41 -21.92 -14.52
CA GLY A 187 22.68 -21.59 -15.15
C GLY A 187 22.51 -21.04 -16.56
N ALA A 188 23.63 -20.72 -17.20
CA ALA A 188 23.64 -20.12 -18.54
C ALA A 188 22.95 -20.99 -19.60
N ALA A 189 22.95 -22.31 -19.45
CA ALA A 189 22.28 -23.24 -20.37
C ALA A 189 20.75 -23.25 -20.24
N ASP A 190 20.19 -22.69 -19.16
CA ASP A 190 18.73 -22.62 -18.97
C ASP A 190 18.09 -21.48 -19.75
N TRP A 191 18.81 -20.36 -19.89
CA TRP A 191 18.33 -19.19 -20.63
C TRP A 191 19.50 -18.27 -21.05
N PRO A 192 20.22 -18.58 -22.14
CA PRO A 192 21.39 -17.81 -22.58
C PRO A 192 21.09 -16.33 -22.89
N GLU A 193 19.86 -16.06 -23.36
CA GLU A 193 19.40 -14.73 -23.77
C GLU A 193 18.67 -13.95 -22.66
N ALA A 194 18.62 -14.48 -21.42
CA ALA A 194 17.88 -13.89 -20.31
C ALA A 194 18.22 -12.40 -20.08
N LYS A 195 19.49 -12.02 -20.19
CA LYS A 195 19.92 -10.62 -20.00
C LYS A 195 19.37 -9.69 -21.07
N VAL A 196 19.33 -10.14 -22.34
CA VAL A 196 18.76 -9.37 -23.45
C VAL A 196 17.26 -9.24 -23.25
N TRP A 197 16.60 -10.32 -22.84
CA TRP A 197 15.17 -10.32 -22.57
C TRP A 197 14.78 -9.39 -21.39
N LEU A 198 15.55 -9.40 -20.30
CA LEU A 198 15.36 -8.49 -19.16
C LEU A 198 15.47 -7.03 -19.61
N LEU A 199 16.41 -6.71 -20.50
CA LEU A 199 16.57 -5.38 -21.05
C LEU A 199 15.42 -4.99 -22.00
N GLU A 200 15.11 -5.81 -22.99
CA GLU A 200 14.17 -5.45 -24.06
C GLU A 200 12.71 -5.47 -23.63
N TYR A 201 12.32 -6.40 -22.75
CA TYR A 201 10.92 -6.60 -22.39
C TYR A 201 10.56 -6.05 -21.00
N TRP A 202 11.53 -5.97 -20.09
CA TRP A 202 11.32 -5.46 -18.74
C TRP A 202 12.04 -4.13 -18.48
N GLN A 203 12.93 -3.69 -19.37
CA GLN A 203 13.74 -2.47 -19.20
C GLN A 203 14.57 -2.51 -17.91
N LEU A 204 15.09 -3.70 -17.57
CA LEU A 204 15.92 -3.91 -16.38
C LEU A 204 17.38 -4.02 -16.79
N GLU A 205 18.22 -3.18 -16.18
CA GLU A 205 19.66 -3.12 -16.42
C GLU A 205 20.46 -3.60 -15.20
N SER A 206 19.81 -3.71 -14.03
CA SER A 206 20.46 -4.00 -12.75
C SER A 206 19.71 -4.99 -11.85
N ARG A 207 20.43 -5.49 -10.85
CA ARG A 207 19.89 -6.34 -9.78
C ARG A 207 18.84 -5.60 -8.95
N GLU A 208 19.07 -4.33 -8.65
CA GLU A 208 18.20 -3.50 -7.82
C GLU A 208 16.83 -3.29 -8.48
N GLU A 209 16.82 -3.01 -9.78
CA GLU A 209 15.59 -2.88 -10.59
C GLU A 209 14.83 -4.20 -10.69
N LEU A 210 15.55 -5.33 -10.84
CA LEU A 210 14.95 -6.65 -10.78
C LEU A 210 14.27 -6.89 -9.43
N LEU A 211 14.95 -6.60 -8.31
CA LEU A 211 14.37 -6.77 -6.97
C LEU A 211 13.13 -5.89 -6.75
N GLN A 212 13.12 -4.65 -7.25
CA GLN A 212 11.93 -3.80 -7.21
C GLN A 212 10.77 -4.41 -8.01
N SER A 213 11.05 -4.91 -9.21
CA SER A 213 10.05 -5.56 -10.07
C SER A 213 9.47 -6.82 -9.42
N LEU A 214 10.32 -7.67 -8.81
CA LEU A 214 9.88 -8.87 -8.07
C LEU A 214 9.00 -8.48 -6.87
N LEU A 215 9.42 -7.52 -6.05
CA LEU A 215 8.64 -7.09 -4.89
C LEU A 215 7.33 -6.40 -5.27
N TRP A 216 7.30 -5.69 -6.40
CA TRP A 216 6.10 -5.09 -6.95
C TRP A 216 5.12 -6.15 -7.49
N LEU A 217 5.57 -7.12 -8.29
CA LEU A 217 4.72 -8.22 -8.78
C LEU A 217 4.14 -9.04 -7.63
N ALA A 218 4.95 -9.33 -6.60
CA ALA A 218 4.47 -9.97 -5.39
C ALA A 218 3.44 -9.08 -4.65
N GLY A 219 3.73 -7.79 -4.51
CA GLY A 219 3.00 -6.81 -3.72
C GLY A 219 1.66 -6.35 -4.30
N GLN A 220 1.72 -5.72 -5.47
CA GLN A 220 0.60 -5.02 -6.14
C GLN A 220 0.40 -5.54 -7.55
N GLY A 221 1.47 -5.57 -8.35
CA GLY A 221 1.44 -5.94 -9.76
C GLY A 221 0.47 -5.09 -10.59
N HIS A 222 0.10 -5.55 -11.78
CA HIS A 222 -0.99 -4.92 -12.52
C HIS A 222 -2.36 -5.30 -11.94
N ARG A 223 -2.46 -6.44 -11.24
CA ARG A 223 -3.72 -6.93 -10.68
C ARG A 223 -4.41 -5.91 -9.78
N GLN A 224 -3.67 -5.09 -9.03
CA GLN A 224 -4.26 -4.08 -8.15
C GLN A 224 -5.16 -3.11 -8.95
N GLY A 225 -4.61 -2.50 -10.00
CA GLY A 225 -5.37 -1.57 -10.84
C GLY A 225 -6.59 -2.24 -11.49
N TRP A 226 -6.41 -3.48 -11.96
CA TRP A 226 -7.49 -4.26 -12.58
C TRP A 226 -8.60 -4.63 -11.58
N ASP A 227 -8.26 -5.01 -10.35
CA ASP A 227 -9.22 -5.33 -9.29
C ASP A 227 -10.05 -4.10 -8.88
N LEU A 228 -9.39 -2.94 -8.79
CA LEU A 228 -10.05 -1.67 -8.48
C LEU A 228 -10.99 -1.22 -9.61
N ASP A 229 -10.53 -1.28 -10.85
CA ASP A 229 -11.36 -0.98 -12.03
C ASP A 229 -12.54 -1.94 -12.12
N ALA A 230 -12.31 -3.24 -11.96
CA ALA A 230 -13.36 -4.26 -11.97
C ALA A 230 -14.41 -4.02 -10.89
N THR A 231 -13.99 -3.72 -9.66
CA THR A 231 -14.88 -3.42 -8.53
C THR A 231 -15.73 -2.19 -8.81
N ARG A 232 -15.11 -1.11 -9.33
CA ARG A 232 -15.81 0.12 -9.70
C ARG A 232 -16.82 -0.12 -10.83
N LEU A 233 -16.46 -0.88 -11.86
CA LEU A 233 -17.32 -1.17 -13.00
C LEU A 233 -18.49 -2.08 -12.64
N LEU A 234 -18.29 -3.05 -11.73
CA LEU A 234 -19.36 -3.88 -11.19
C LEU A 234 -20.44 -3.05 -10.48
N ALA A 235 -20.04 -2.00 -9.75
CA ALA A 235 -20.96 -1.08 -9.07
C ALA A 235 -21.57 0.00 -10.00
N SER A 236 -20.98 0.21 -11.18
CA SER A 236 -21.36 1.25 -12.13
C SER A 236 -22.51 0.83 -13.06
N ASP A 237 -23.35 1.79 -13.45
CA ASP A 237 -24.36 1.60 -14.49
C ASP A 237 -23.77 1.68 -15.91
N GLY A 238 -24.60 1.43 -16.94
CA GLY A 238 -24.15 1.43 -18.33
C GLY A 238 -23.61 2.78 -18.82
N SER A 239 -24.13 3.90 -18.30
CA SER A 239 -23.66 5.25 -18.70
C SER A 239 -22.30 5.54 -18.08
N ALA A 240 -22.12 5.21 -16.81
CA ALA A 240 -20.85 5.36 -16.10
C ALA A 240 -19.75 4.46 -16.69
N ARG A 241 -20.09 3.23 -17.06
CA ARG A 241 -19.16 2.31 -17.76
C ARG A 241 -18.71 2.85 -19.12
N GLN A 242 -19.64 3.42 -19.89
CA GLN A 242 -19.31 4.03 -21.18
C GLN A 242 -18.44 5.28 -21.00
N GLY A 243 -18.75 6.13 -20.01
CA GLY A 243 -17.95 7.30 -19.68
C GLY A 243 -16.53 6.95 -19.27
N TRP A 244 -16.36 5.90 -18.44
CA TRP A 244 -15.03 5.38 -18.06
C TRP A 244 -14.25 4.87 -19.28
N LEU A 245 -14.88 4.12 -20.18
CA LEU A 245 -14.21 3.66 -21.40
C LEU A 245 -13.78 4.82 -22.30
N GLU A 246 -14.58 5.89 -22.34
CA GLU A 246 -14.29 7.09 -23.12
C GLU A 246 -13.15 7.93 -22.54
N SER A 247 -12.91 7.88 -21.22
CA SER A 247 -11.79 8.57 -20.58
C SER A 247 -10.43 7.90 -20.82
N LEU A 248 -10.39 6.62 -21.18
CA LEU A 248 -9.15 5.90 -21.46
C LEU A 248 -8.50 6.33 -22.78
N ALA A 249 -7.19 6.58 -22.76
CA ALA A 249 -6.44 7.09 -23.90
C ALA A 249 -5.62 5.99 -24.61
N GLY A 250 -5.38 6.17 -25.91
CA GLY A 250 -4.44 5.36 -26.68
C GLY A 250 -4.67 3.84 -26.59
N SER A 251 -3.62 3.12 -26.18
CA SER A 251 -3.62 1.66 -26.04
C SER A 251 -4.49 1.13 -24.89
N GLU A 252 -4.79 1.95 -23.87
CA GLU A 252 -5.60 1.56 -22.71
C GLU A 252 -7.05 1.28 -23.08
N ARG A 253 -7.53 1.82 -24.21
CA ARG A 253 -8.89 1.56 -24.70
C ARG A 253 -9.11 0.09 -25.08
N GLY A 254 -8.06 -0.62 -25.49
CA GLY A 254 -8.13 -2.07 -25.76
C GLY A 254 -8.38 -2.86 -24.47
N TYR A 255 -7.61 -2.54 -23.43
CA TYR A 255 -7.80 -3.02 -22.07
C TYR A 255 -9.23 -2.74 -21.57
N GLY A 256 -9.70 -1.49 -21.65
CA GLY A 256 -11.01 -1.12 -21.14
C GLY A 256 -12.18 -1.86 -21.81
N LYS A 257 -12.12 -2.05 -23.14
CA LYS A 257 -13.11 -2.85 -23.87
C LYS A 257 -13.15 -4.30 -23.39
N LEU A 258 -11.98 -4.89 -23.17
CA LEU A 258 -11.89 -6.26 -22.70
C LEU A 258 -12.39 -6.38 -21.25
N MET A 259 -11.99 -5.48 -20.35
CA MET A 259 -12.47 -5.45 -18.97
C MET A 259 -14.00 -5.39 -18.92
N LEU A 260 -14.63 -4.49 -19.69
CA LEU A 260 -16.09 -4.42 -19.80
C LEU A 260 -16.70 -5.72 -20.32
N THR A 261 -16.10 -6.32 -21.35
CA THR A 261 -16.57 -7.59 -21.91
C THR A 261 -16.58 -8.69 -20.85
N LEU A 262 -15.51 -8.80 -20.04
CA LEU A 262 -15.42 -9.79 -18.96
C LEU A 262 -16.47 -9.54 -17.87
N VAL A 263 -16.66 -8.27 -17.46
CA VAL A 263 -17.67 -7.86 -16.47
C VAL A 263 -19.08 -8.16 -16.96
N GLU A 264 -19.40 -7.86 -18.22
CA GLU A 264 -20.73 -8.09 -18.82
C GLU A 264 -21.06 -9.57 -19.01
N GLN A 265 -20.06 -10.38 -19.33
CA GLN A 265 -20.21 -11.83 -19.47
C GLN A 265 -20.29 -12.57 -18.13
N GLY A 266 -20.03 -11.87 -17.01
CA GLY A 266 -19.98 -12.49 -15.68
C GLY A 266 -18.85 -13.50 -15.55
N GLU A 267 -17.76 -13.30 -16.30
CA GLU A 267 -16.56 -14.13 -16.20
C GLU A 267 -15.93 -13.98 -14.80
N PRO A 268 -15.26 -15.01 -14.28
CA PRO A 268 -14.48 -14.87 -13.05
C PRO A 268 -13.41 -13.78 -13.21
N LEU A 269 -13.53 -12.71 -12.43
CA LEU A 269 -12.63 -11.56 -12.42
C LEU A 269 -11.38 -11.88 -11.57
N GLU A 270 -10.58 -12.81 -12.09
CA GLU A 270 -9.38 -13.32 -11.42
C GLU A 270 -8.23 -13.45 -12.42
N TRP A 271 -7.11 -12.79 -12.11
CA TRP A 271 -5.95 -12.62 -12.99
C TRP A 271 -4.59 -12.55 -12.26
N ALA A 272 -4.54 -12.73 -10.94
CA ALA A 272 -3.29 -12.60 -10.16
C ALA A 272 -2.16 -13.53 -10.65
N ALA A 273 -2.48 -14.68 -11.26
CA ALA A 273 -1.52 -15.59 -11.86
C ALA A 273 -0.66 -14.93 -12.96
N TRP A 274 -1.16 -13.88 -13.63
CA TRP A 274 -0.36 -13.09 -14.57
C TRP A 274 0.87 -12.46 -13.92
N ASP A 275 0.72 -11.92 -12.72
CA ASP A 275 1.82 -11.30 -12.00
C ASP A 275 2.69 -12.34 -11.29
N TRP A 276 2.08 -13.31 -10.61
CA TRP A 276 2.83 -14.26 -9.78
C TRP A 276 3.56 -15.35 -10.56
N LEU A 277 3.11 -15.72 -11.77
CA LEU A 277 3.93 -16.58 -12.63
C LEU A 277 5.13 -15.81 -13.22
N ARG A 278 4.94 -14.54 -13.60
CA ARG A 278 6.05 -13.68 -14.06
C ARG A 278 7.04 -13.37 -12.95
N LEU A 279 6.60 -13.27 -11.70
CA LEU A 279 7.46 -13.20 -10.52
C LEU A 279 8.42 -14.40 -10.48
N VAL A 280 7.91 -15.62 -10.67
CA VAL A 280 8.73 -16.84 -10.69
C VAL A 280 9.68 -16.85 -11.88
N ASP A 281 9.22 -16.44 -13.07
CA ASP A 281 10.05 -16.43 -14.27
C ASP A 281 11.17 -15.38 -14.19
N LEU A 282 10.89 -14.19 -13.64
CA LEU A 282 11.90 -13.16 -13.36
C LEU A 282 12.93 -13.63 -12.32
N ALA A 283 12.50 -14.34 -11.27
CA ALA A 283 13.43 -14.88 -10.28
C ALA A 283 14.40 -15.88 -10.92
N TRP A 284 13.91 -16.72 -11.84
CA TRP A 284 14.74 -17.63 -12.61
C TRP A 284 15.70 -16.90 -13.56
N ALA A 285 15.19 -15.91 -14.32
CA ALA A 285 16.02 -15.08 -15.20
C ALA A 285 17.14 -14.38 -14.42
N GLY A 286 16.82 -13.83 -13.24
CA GLY A 286 17.77 -13.22 -12.31
C GLY A 286 18.88 -14.16 -11.85
N ALA A 287 18.53 -15.43 -11.58
CA ALA A 287 19.52 -16.46 -11.26
C ALA A 287 20.38 -16.83 -12.47
N CYS A 288 19.80 -16.99 -13.67
CA CYS A 288 20.53 -17.29 -14.91
C CYS A 288 21.59 -16.23 -15.25
N VAL A 289 21.30 -14.94 -15.00
CA VAL A 289 22.24 -13.84 -15.26
C VAL A 289 23.17 -13.53 -14.07
N GLY A 290 23.00 -14.22 -12.95
CA GLY A 290 23.80 -14.05 -11.73
C GLY A 290 23.49 -12.79 -10.93
N TRP A 291 22.32 -12.18 -11.11
CA TRP A 291 21.86 -11.05 -10.29
C TRP A 291 21.27 -11.51 -8.95
N LEU A 292 20.66 -12.70 -8.92
CA LEU A 292 20.17 -13.33 -7.70
C LEU A 292 21.02 -14.57 -7.41
N ASP A 293 21.29 -14.81 -6.13
CA ASP A 293 21.78 -16.12 -5.72
C ASP A 293 20.66 -17.18 -5.70
N GLU A 294 21.03 -18.44 -5.54
CA GLU A 294 20.09 -19.56 -5.55
C GLU A 294 19.03 -19.45 -4.43
N THR A 295 19.42 -18.93 -3.26
CA THR A 295 18.51 -18.78 -2.12
C THR A 295 17.51 -17.66 -2.40
N GLU A 296 17.99 -16.50 -2.85
CA GLU A 296 17.15 -15.35 -3.18
C GLU A 296 16.13 -15.69 -4.28
N ALA A 297 16.59 -16.29 -5.39
CA ALA A 297 15.71 -16.68 -6.48
C ALA A 297 14.64 -17.69 -6.03
N ARG A 298 15.05 -18.66 -5.23
CA ARG A 298 14.14 -19.66 -4.65
C ARG A 298 13.13 -19.05 -3.69
N ASP A 299 13.54 -18.11 -2.84
CA ASP A 299 12.65 -17.46 -1.89
C ASP A 299 11.53 -16.69 -2.59
N PHE A 300 11.84 -15.99 -3.69
CA PHE A 300 10.84 -15.33 -4.55
C PHE A 300 9.95 -16.34 -5.28
N ALA A 301 10.51 -17.41 -5.86
CA ALA A 301 9.70 -18.43 -6.52
C ALA A 301 8.74 -19.13 -5.55
N THR A 302 9.23 -19.45 -4.35
CA THR A 302 8.43 -20.03 -3.26
C THR A 302 7.36 -19.06 -2.78
N HIS A 303 7.66 -17.76 -2.74
CA HIS A 303 6.67 -16.76 -2.38
C HIS A 303 5.54 -16.69 -3.42
N GLY A 304 5.89 -16.67 -4.72
CA GLY A 304 4.90 -16.78 -5.80
C GLY A 304 4.03 -18.03 -5.68
N ALA A 305 4.62 -19.16 -5.29
CA ALA A 305 3.88 -20.38 -4.99
C ALA A 305 2.92 -20.25 -3.79
N ASP A 306 3.34 -19.64 -2.68
CA ASP A 306 2.46 -19.40 -1.52
C ASP A 306 1.27 -18.52 -1.89
N LEU A 307 1.50 -17.45 -2.67
CA LEU A 307 0.44 -16.56 -3.15
C LEU A 307 -0.55 -17.30 -4.06
N ILE A 308 -0.05 -18.07 -5.03
CA ILE A 308 -0.88 -18.86 -5.94
C ILE A 308 -1.71 -19.90 -5.17
N GLN A 309 -1.11 -20.63 -4.22
CA GLN A 309 -1.83 -21.63 -3.42
C GLN A 309 -2.98 -21.03 -2.59
N ARG A 310 -2.85 -19.78 -2.13
CA ARG A 310 -3.89 -19.09 -1.37
C ARG A 310 -5.07 -18.63 -2.24
N ARG A 311 -4.82 -18.32 -3.51
CA ARG A 311 -5.82 -17.72 -4.41
C ARG A 311 -6.48 -18.73 -5.35
N TYR A 312 -5.76 -19.75 -5.76
CA TYR A 312 -6.20 -20.72 -6.78
C TYR A 312 -6.37 -22.11 -6.18
N SER A 313 -7.47 -22.79 -6.57
CA SER A 313 -7.74 -24.16 -6.13
C SER A 313 -6.82 -25.19 -6.78
N ASP A 314 -6.52 -25.01 -8.07
CA ASP A 314 -5.83 -25.98 -8.92
C ASP A 314 -5.13 -25.32 -10.12
N TRP A 315 -4.34 -26.11 -10.85
CA TRP A 315 -3.59 -25.68 -12.04
C TRP A 315 -4.47 -25.14 -13.18
N SER A 316 -5.68 -25.66 -13.34
CA SER A 316 -6.59 -25.18 -14.39
C SER A 316 -7.10 -23.77 -14.09
N ALA A 317 -7.34 -23.47 -12.81
CA ALA A 317 -7.69 -22.12 -12.37
C ALA A 317 -6.53 -21.14 -12.59
N VAL A 318 -5.29 -21.56 -12.32
CA VAL A 318 -4.07 -20.77 -12.58
C VAL A 318 -3.93 -20.45 -14.07
N ALA A 319 -4.02 -21.45 -14.95
CA ALA A 319 -3.90 -21.26 -16.40
C ALA A 319 -4.95 -20.27 -16.96
N ARG A 320 -6.22 -20.40 -16.52
CA ARG A 320 -7.29 -19.46 -16.90
C ARG A 320 -7.05 -18.05 -16.37
N GLY A 321 -6.61 -17.92 -15.12
CA GLY A 321 -6.27 -16.63 -14.52
C GLY A 321 -5.15 -15.92 -15.27
N TYR A 322 -4.09 -16.66 -15.60
CA TYR A 322 -2.97 -16.15 -16.39
C TYR A 322 -3.42 -15.65 -17.77
N GLN A 323 -4.23 -16.44 -18.50
CA GLN A 323 -4.70 -16.03 -19.83
C GLN A 323 -5.61 -14.80 -19.80
N ARG A 324 -6.44 -14.65 -18.76
CA ARG A 324 -7.21 -13.41 -18.55
C ARG A 324 -6.30 -12.21 -18.31
N GLY A 325 -5.36 -12.33 -17.37
CA GLY A 325 -4.42 -11.23 -17.08
C GLY A 325 -3.55 -10.86 -18.28
N ARG A 326 -3.07 -11.84 -19.05
CA ARG A 326 -2.37 -11.59 -20.33
C ARG A 326 -3.24 -10.83 -21.32
N SER A 327 -4.49 -11.25 -21.45
CA SER A 327 -5.45 -10.60 -22.36
C SER A 327 -5.67 -9.13 -21.97
N LEU A 328 -5.80 -8.85 -20.66
CA LEU A 328 -5.93 -7.49 -20.12
C LEU A 328 -4.67 -6.66 -20.38
N PHE A 329 -3.49 -7.19 -20.06
CA PHE A 329 -2.21 -6.52 -20.28
C PHE A 329 -2.00 -6.14 -21.74
N GLU A 330 -2.35 -7.02 -22.67
CA GLU A 330 -2.20 -6.76 -24.10
C GLU A 330 -3.38 -5.99 -24.73
N GLY A 331 -4.46 -5.75 -23.97
CA GLY A 331 -5.67 -5.09 -24.44
C GLY A 331 -6.42 -5.84 -25.56
N ARG A 332 -6.26 -7.16 -25.65
CA ARG A 332 -6.92 -8.00 -26.67
C ARG A 332 -7.23 -9.40 -26.12
N ASN A 333 -8.33 -9.99 -26.55
CA ASN A 333 -8.72 -11.33 -26.11
C ASN A 333 -7.72 -12.39 -26.62
N ARG A 334 -6.99 -12.99 -25.68
CA ARG A 334 -5.96 -14.02 -25.87
C ARG A 334 -6.37 -15.36 -25.23
N LEU A 335 -7.63 -15.53 -24.82
CA LEU A 335 -8.05 -16.67 -24.00
C LEU A 335 -7.84 -18.05 -24.65
N MET A 336 -7.78 -18.10 -25.98
CA MET A 336 -7.56 -19.34 -26.75
C MET A 336 -6.09 -19.54 -27.14
N ASP A 337 -5.23 -18.55 -26.93
CA ASP A 337 -3.80 -18.65 -27.22
C ASP A 337 -3.13 -19.60 -26.22
N MET A 338 -2.11 -20.33 -26.67
CA MET A 338 -1.37 -21.32 -25.87
C MET A 338 -2.25 -22.46 -25.30
N ARG A 339 -3.46 -22.67 -25.83
CA ARG A 339 -4.36 -23.74 -25.38
C ARG A 339 -3.68 -25.11 -25.41
N ALA A 340 -2.93 -25.40 -26.48
CA ALA A 340 -2.20 -26.65 -26.62
C ALA A 340 -1.16 -26.83 -25.50
N ASP A 341 -0.37 -25.80 -25.21
CA ASP A 341 0.66 -25.82 -24.16
C ASP A 341 0.05 -26.05 -22.77
N TRP A 342 -1.08 -25.38 -22.47
CA TRP A 342 -1.80 -25.63 -21.22
C TRP A 342 -2.39 -27.04 -21.14
N GLU A 343 -2.96 -27.54 -22.23
CA GLU A 343 -3.48 -28.91 -22.30
C GLU A 343 -2.37 -29.93 -22.04
N LEU A 344 -1.17 -29.72 -22.63
CA LEU A 344 0.02 -30.54 -22.36
C LEU A 344 0.43 -30.48 -20.88
N LEU A 345 0.56 -29.29 -20.30
CA LEU A 345 0.90 -29.17 -18.87
C LEU A 345 -0.15 -29.77 -17.95
N LEU A 346 -1.43 -29.66 -18.28
CA LEU A 346 -2.51 -30.17 -17.43
C LEU A 346 -2.68 -31.68 -17.54
N GLN A 347 -2.38 -32.28 -18.69
CA GLN A 347 -2.81 -33.65 -19.00
C GLN A 347 -1.68 -34.62 -19.30
N SER A 348 -0.51 -34.15 -19.74
CA SER A 348 0.61 -35.04 -20.10
C SER A 348 1.02 -35.92 -18.90
N PRO A 349 1.29 -37.23 -19.11
CA PRO A 349 1.64 -38.15 -18.03
C PRO A 349 2.97 -37.81 -17.35
N VAL A 350 3.84 -37.07 -18.05
CA VAL A 350 5.16 -36.63 -17.56
C VAL A 350 5.19 -35.16 -17.18
N SER A 351 4.05 -34.46 -17.19
CA SER A 351 4.02 -33.02 -16.88
C SER A 351 4.57 -32.70 -15.48
N PRO A 352 5.30 -31.57 -15.31
CA PRO A 352 5.68 -31.07 -14.00
C PRO A 352 4.46 -30.69 -13.13
N TRP A 353 3.28 -30.44 -13.71
CA TRP A 353 2.05 -30.11 -12.97
C TRP A 353 1.24 -31.35 -12.54
N ARG A 354 1.78 -32.56 -12.73
CA ARG A 354 1.21 -33.80 -12.17
C ARG A 354 1.13 -33.77 -10.64
N LEU A 355 2.07 -33.09 -9.99
CA LEU A 355 1.98 -32.79 -8.56
C LEU A 355 0.83 -31.80 -8.33
N PRO A 356 -0.16 -32.11 -7.47
CA PRO A 356 -1.26 -31.19 -7.19
C PRO A 356 -0.76 -29.83 -6.69
N LEU A 357 -1.40 -28.74 -7.14
CA LEU A 357 -0.99 -27.37 -6.79
C LEU A 357 -0.85 -27.16 -5.27
N GLN A 358 -1.77 -27.73 -4.48
CA GLN A 358 -1.78 -27.58 -3.03
C GLN A 358 -0.65 -28.35 -2.31
N GLU A 359 0.02 -29.27 -2.99
CA GLU A 359 1.14 -30.07 -2.47
C GLU A 359 2.51 -29.51 -2.87
N LEU A 360 2.54 -28.36 -3.56
CA LEU A 360 3.76 -27.76 -4.08
C LEU A 360 4.75 -27.35 -2.97
N LEU A 361 4.23 -26.77 -1.89
CA LEU A 361 5.02 -26.29 -0.76
C LEU A 361 4.75 -27.10 0.51
N VAL A 362 5.82 -27.48 1.20
CA VAL A 362 5.76 -27.92 2.61
C VAL A 362 5.79 -26.71 3.54
N GLU A 363 5.26 -26.85 4.76
CA GLU A 363 5.08 -25.71 5.67
C GLU A 363 6.42 -25.06 6.08
N GLU A 364 7.49 -25.84 6.21
CA GLU A 364 8.82 -25.32 6.56
C GLU A 364 9.37 -24.38 5.47
N VAL A 365 9.25 -24.80 4.20
CA VAL A 365 9.69 -24.01 3.03
C VAL A 365 8.84 -22.75 2.88
N ARG A 366 7.52 -22.89 3.08
CA ARG A 366 6.58 -21.77 3.07
C ARG A 366 6.91 -20.74 4.16
N ALA A 367 7.13 -21.18 5.40
CA ALA A 367 7.46 -20.29 6.51
C ALA A 367 8.80 -19.57 6.29
N ALA A 368 9.82 -20.27 5.76
CA ALA A 368 11.11 -19.68 5.42
C ALA A 368 10.99 -18.56 4.37
N SER A 369 10.26 -18.82 3.28
CA SER A 369 10.02 -17.82 2.22
C SER A 369 9.25 -16.61 2.74
N ARG A 370 8.21 -16.81 3.57
CA ARG A 370 7.48 -15.71 4.22
C ARG A 370 8.41 -14.84 5.08
N HIS A 371 9.32 -15.46 5.83
CA HIS A 371 10.31 -14.73 6.61
C HIS A 371 11.28 -13.93 5.73
N ALA A 372 11.75 -14.50 4.61
CA ALA A 372 12.62 -13.82 3.66
C ALA A 372 11.94 -12.59 3.04
N ILE A 373 10.66 -12.72 2.66
CA ILE A 373 9.89 -11.62 2.07
C ILE A 373 9.60 -10.50 3.08
N SER A 374 9.33 -10.85 4.34
CA SER A 374 9.26 -9.85 5.41
C SER A 374 10.62 -9.20 5.71
N ALA A 375 11.73 -9.91 5.53
CA ALA A 375 13.07 -9.36 5.74
C ALA A 375 13.40 -8.23 4.74
N TRP A 376 12.92 -8.32 3.50
CA TRP A 376 13.01 -7.23 2.53
C TRP A 376 12.33 -5.95 3.03
N ARG A 377 11.20 -6.08 3.74
CA ARG A 377 10.37 -4.95 4.21
C ARG A 377 10.55 -4.61 5.70
N ARG A 378 11.73 -4.89 6.25
CA ARG A 378 12.00 -4.75 7.69
C ARG A 378 12.23 -3.32 8.17
N THR A 379 12.54 -2.39 7.27
CA THR A 379 12.90 -1.01 7.66
C THR A 379 11.67 -0.10 7.70
N PRO A 380 11.70 0.99 8.50
CA PRO A 380 10.58 1.93 8.60
C PRO A 380 10.19 2.59 7.27
N ARG A 381 11.13 2.76 6.35
CA ARG A 381 10.86 3.24 4.97
C ARG A 381 9.75 2.44 4.28
N HIS A 382 9.67 1.13 4.50
CA HIS A 382 8.66 0.28 3.85
C HIS A 382 7.25 0.54 4.39
N TRP A 383 7.12 0.96 5.65
CA TRP A 383 5.86 1.40 6.23
C TRP A 383 5.39 2.71 5.59
N VAL A 384 6.30 3.68 5.49
CA VAL A 384 6.03 4.98 4.84
C VAL A 384 5.58 4.76 3.40
N LEU A 385 6.32 3.96 2.63
CA LEU A 385 5.97 3.62 1.25
C LEU A 385 4.64 2.87 1.14
N ALA A 386 4.35 1.91 2.05
CA ALA A 386 3.10 1.15 1.99
C ALA A 386 1.89 2.05 2.23
N LEU A 387 1.94 2.90 3.26
CA LEU A 387 0.89 3.88 3.57
C LEU A 387 0.72 4.89 2.44
N ALA A 388 1.81 5.53 2.01
CA ALA A 388 1.77 6.52 0.93
C ALA A 388 1.28 5.92 -0.40
N SER A 389 1.56 4.64 -0.67
CA SER A 389 1.15 3.96 -1.90
C SER A 389 -0.35 3.74 -2.06
N VAL A 390 -1.14 3.86 -0.99
CA VAL A 390 -2.60 3.82 -1.11
C VAL A 390 -3.11 5.07 -1.84
N ARG A 391 -2.43 6.20 -1.65
CA ARG A 391 -2.74 7.47 -2.29
C ARG A 391 -2.05 7.63 -3.65
N GLU A 392 -0.78 7.24 -3.71
CA GLU A 392 0.03 7.25 -4.93
C GLU A 392 0.56 5.84 -5.23
N PRO A 393 -0.19 5.00 -5.97
CA PRO A 393 0.17 3.60 -6.23
C PRO A 393 1.59 3.39 -6.77
N GLU A 394 2.11 4.34 -7.54
CA GLU A 394 3.48 4.31 -8.10
C GLU A 394 4.56 4.17 -7.02
N LEU A 395 4.34 4.70 -5.82
CA LEU A 395 5.26 4.55 -4.69
C LEU A 395 5.42 3.10 -4.24
N GLY A 396 4.43 2.25 -4.48
CA GLY A 396 4.48 0.83 -4.16
C GLY A 396 5.56 0.06 -4.94
N THR A 397 5.97 0.56 -6.12
CA THR A 397 7.08 -0.01 -6.89
C THR A 397 8.44 0.11 -6.18
N ARG A 398 8.56 1.04 -5.22
CA ARG A 398 9.83 1.39 -4.55
C ARG A 398 10.09 0.60 -3.27
N GLN A 399 9.31 -0.46 -3.03
CA GLN A 399 9.42 -1.36 -1.88
C GLN A 399 10.70 -2.22 -1.87
N GLY A 400 11.52 -2.16 -2.93
CA GLY A 400 12.83 -2.80 -2.97
C GLY A 400 13.97 -1.94 -2.43
N PRO A 401 15.24 -2.35 -2.72
CA PRO A 401 16.42 -1.56 -2.37
C PRO A 401 16.26 -0.09 -2.78
N PRO A 402 16.71 0.87 -1.94
CA PRO A 402 16.65 2.28 -2.28
C PRO A 402 17.38 2.56 -3.60
N MET A 403 16.68 3.21 -4.53
CA MET A 403 17.26 3.74 -5.77
C MET A 403 17.35 5.26 -5.69
N ALA A 404 18.25 5.84 -6.49
CA ALA A 404 18.41 7.28 -6.58
C ALA A 404 17.08 7.93 -7.01
N VAL A 405 16.70 9.01 -6.34
CA VAL A 405 15.49 9.76 -6.71
C VAL A 405 15.76 10.55 -7.99
N THR A 406 14.85 10.45 -8.96
CA THR A 406 14.98 11.20 -10.22
C THR A 406 14.88 12.70 -9.96
N ALA A 407 15.51 13.50 -10.82
CA ALA A 407 15.45 14.97 -10.67
C ALA A 407 14.01 15.50 -10.77
N GLU A 408 13.16 14.87 -11.60
CA GLU A 408 11.73 15.19 -11.72
C GLU A 408 10.99 14.96 -10.41
N ARG A 409 11.10 13.75 -9.82
CA ARG A 409 10.45 13.44 -8.55
C ARG A 409 10.96 14.31 -7.40
N ARG A 410 12.27 14.61 -7.37
CA ARG A 410 12.85 15.52 -6.37
C ARG A 410 12.22 16.91 -6.46
N ASN A 411 12.06 17.44 -7.67
CA ASN A 411 11.46 18.76 -7.90
C ASN A 411 9.96 18.78 -7.60
N ASP A 412 9.23 17.72 -7.93
CA ASP A 412 7.81 17.61 -7.62
C ASP A 412 7.57 17.48 -6.12
N ALA A 413 8.40 16.70 -5.41
CA ALA A 413 8.37 16.62 -3.96
C ALA A 413 8.65 17.98 -3.31
N LEU A 414 9.70 18.69 -3.74
CA LEU A 414 9.98 20.05 -3.26
C LEU A 414 8.83 21.02 -3.51
N ARG A 415 8.22 20.97 -4.69
CA ARG A 415 7.07 21.82 -5.03
C ARG A 415 5.86 21.49 -4.17
N TYR A 416 5.59 20.21 -3.92
CA TYR A 416 4.50 19.79 -3.05
C TYR A 416 4.70 20.30 -1.62
N LEU A 417 5.91 20.12 -1.06
CA LEU A 417 6.24 20.61 0.27
C LEU A 417 6.08 22.13 0.37
N ASP A 418 6.53 22.88 -0.63
CA ASP A 418 6.44 24.35 -0.69
C ASP A 418 4.99 24.84 -0.89
N GLU A 419 4.32 24.41 -1.96
CA GLU A 419 3.02 24.95 -2.38
C GLU A 419 1.83 24.41 -1.57
N THR A 420 1.92 23.16 -1.08
CA THR A 420 0.81 22.52 -0.36
C THR A 420 0.97 22.59 1.15
N LEU A 421 2.20 22.44 1.65
CA LEU A 421 2.47 22.41 3.09
C LEU A 421 3.14 23.70 3.60
N GLY A 422 3.72 24.55 2.74
CA GLY A 422 4.57 25.64 3.21
C GLY A 422 5.75 25.12 4.04
N LEU A 423 6.22 23.89 3.78
CA LEU A 423 7.33 23.26 4.48
C LEU A 423 8.61 23.42 3.67
N HIS A 424 9.61 24.05 4.27
CA HIS A 424 10.86 24.32 3.59
C HIS A 424 12.06 23.62 4.23
N PRO A 425 13.09 23.22 3.45
CA PRO A 425 14.25 22.50 3.97
C PRO A 425 15.05 23.22 5.06
N ASP A 426 15.07 24.55 5.04
CA ASP A 426 15.78 25.38 6.02
C ASP A 426 15.15 25.39 7.41
N GLU A 427 13.93 24.86 7.55
CA GLU A 427 13.25 24.70 8.84
C GLU A 427 13.68 23.45 9.61
N GLY A 428 14.34 22.50 8.94
CA GLY A 428 14.74 21.22 9.52
C GLY A 428 13.63 20.17 9.55
N VAL A 429 13.98 18.96 10.02
CA VAL A 429 13.06 17.80 10.05
C VAL A 429 12.00 17.95 11.14
N GLU A 430 12.30 18.70 12.20
CA GLU A 430 11.41 18.96 13.32
C GLU A 430 10.11 19.64 12.89
N ALA A 431 10.12 20.44 11.81
CA ALA A 431 8.93 21.10 11.26
C ALA A 431 7.87 20.10 10.77
N LEU A 432 8.23 18.86 10.43
CA LEU A 432 7.25 17.81 10.09
C LEU A 432 6.34 17.47 11.27
N SER A 433 6.77 17.68 12.51
CA SER A 433 5.96 17.38 13.71
C SER A 433 4.64 18.15 13.76
N ARG A 434 4.55 19.31 13.09
CA ARG A 434 3.32 20.11 12.95
C ARG A 434 2.17 19.32 12.30
N TYR A 435 2.49 18.34 11.48
CA TYR A 435 1.51 17.53 10.76
C TYR A 435 1.15 16.23 11.49
N TRP A 436 1.74 15.97 12.65
CA TRP A 436 1.32 14.88 13.54
C TRP A 436 0.30 15.45 14.54
N LEU A 437 -0.98 15.06 14.39
CA LEU A 437 -2.12 15.71 15.06
C LEU A 437 -2.84 14.81 16.09
N PRO A 438 -2.17 14.39 17.19
CA PRO A 438 -2.74 13.44 18.14
C PRO A 438 -4.00 13.97 18.86
N ALA A 439 -4.13 15.30 19.02
CA ALA A 439 -5.35 15.87 19.62
C ALA A 439 -6.56 15.76 18.68
N GLN A 440 -6.35 15.83 17.36
CA GLN A 440 -7.40 15.59 16.38
C GLN A 440 -7.86 14.13 16.41
N ALA A 441 -6.92 13.19 16.47
CA ALA A 441 -7.25 11.76 16.61
C ALA A 441 -8.05 11.51 17.91
N HIS A 442 -7.64 12.09 19.04
CA HIS A 442 -8.39 12.02 20.28
C HIS A 442 -9.81 12.61 20.15
N HIS A 443 -9.95 13.77 19.52
CA HIS A 443 -11.26 14.40 19.30
C HIS A 443 -12.20 13.48 18.52
N LEU A 444 -11.74 12.91 17.41
CA LEU A 444 -12.52 11.97 16.61
C LEU A 444 -12.90 10.71 17.39
N ASN A 445 -11.95 10.14 18.11
CA ASN A 445 -12.17 8.98 18.99
C ASN A 445 -13.24 9.26 20.05
N GLN A 446 -13.20 10.43 20.65
CA GLN A 446 -14.14 10.85 21.68
C GLN A 446 -15.54 11.11 21.10
N LEU A 447 -15.64 11.81 19.97
CA LEU A 447 -16.92 11.99 19.26
C LEU A 447 -17.55 10.66 18.85
N ALA A 448 -16.75 9.70 18.37
CA ALA A 448 -17.23 8.37 18.01
C ALA A 448 -17.75 7.59 19.22
N ALA A 449 -17.05 7.67 20.36
CA ALA A 449 -17.48 7.05 21.62
C ALA A 449 -18.79 7.67 22.13
N ASP A 450 -18.90 9.00 22.11
CA ASP A 450 -20.11 9.71 22.55
C ASP A 450 -21.29 9.46 21.61
N ALA A 451 -21.07 9.42 20.30
CA ALA A 451 -22.09 9.08 19.31
C ALA A 451 -22.64 7.66 19.51
N ALA A 452 -21.79 6.70 19.89
CA ALA A 452 -22.21 5.32 20.17
C ALA A 452 -23.07 5.19 21.43
N HIS A 453 -22.99 6.15 22.35
CA HIS A 453 -23.73 6.19 23.62
C HIS A 453 -24.83 7.27 23.65
N GLU A 454 -25.14 7.88 22.50
CA GLU A 454 -26.13 8.96 22.39
C GLU A 454 -25.82 10.15 23.32
N ALA A 455 -24.53 10.42 23.53
CA ALA A 455 -24.00 11.44 24.44
C ALA A 455 -23.40 12.66 23.72
N LEU A 456 -23.62 12.79 22.40
CA LEU A 456 -23.18 13.95 21.63
C LEU A 456 -23.79 15.26 22.16
N PRO A 457 -23.11 16.42 21.97
CA PRO A 457 -23.67 17.72 22.33
C PRO A 457 -25.03 18.00 21.69
N GLN A 458 -25.81 18.90 22.31
CA GLN A 458 -27.08 19.32 21.74
C GLN A 458 -26.85 20.11 20.44
N ALA A 459 -27.58 19.76 19.39
CA ALA A 459 -27.51 20.46 18.10
C ALA A 459 -28.09 21.89 18.15
N SER A 460 -28.94 22.19 19.13
CA SER A 460 -29.52 23.52 19.31
C SER A 460 -28.61 24.33 20.22
N THR A 461 -27.89 25.29 19.65
CA THR A 461 -27.03 26.21 20.41
C THR A 461 -27.71 27.58 20.56
N PRO A 462 -27.23 28.46 21.45
CA PRO A 462 -27.71 29.84 21.53
C PRO A 462 -27.53 30.65 20.25
N PHE A 463 -26.64 30.22 19.35
CA PHE A 463 -26.27 30.93 18.12
C PHE A 463 -26.98 30.38 16.88
N GLY A 464 -27.62 29.22 16.98
CA GLY A 464 -28.31 28.58 15.87
C GLY A 464 -28.22 27.06 15.89
N ARG A 465 -28.31 26.47 14.70
CA ARG A 465 -28.21 25.03 14.49
C ARG A 465 -27.27 24.76 13.30
N PRO A 466 -26.45 23.71 13.36
CA PRO A 466 -25.63 23.29 12.23
C PRO A 466 -26.51 22.69 11.13
N ASP A 467 -25.92 22.53 9.94
CA ASP A 467 -26.60 21.90 8.82
C ASP A 467 -26.94 20.44 9.10
N ALA A 468 -28.08 19.99 8.55
CA ALA A 468 -28.57 18.64 8.78
C ALA A 468 -27.63 17.55 8.24
N ALA A 469 -26.87 17.85 7.18
CA ALA A 469 -25.87 16.95 6.62
C ALA A 469 -24.71 16.74 7.60
N ASP A 470 -24.18 17.81 8.20
CA ASP A 470 -23.07 17.74 9.15
C ASP A 470 -23.47 17.00 10.43
N LEU A 471 -24.70 17.19 10.91
CA LEU A 471 -25.25 16.41 12.02
C LEU A 471 -25.35 14.92 11.68
N ALA A 472 -25.75 14.59 10.46
CA ALA A 472 -25.83 13.20 10.03
C ALA A 472 -24.43 12.54 9.99
N VAL A 473 -23.40 13.27 9.53
CA VAL A 473 -22.00 12.84 9.57
C VAL A 473 -21.55 12.63 11.01
N LEU A 474 -21.76 13.61 11.90
CA LEU A 474 -21.42 13.52 13.32
C LEU A 474 -22.04 12.29 14.00
N VAL A 475 -23.34 12.05 13.79
CA VAL A 475 -24.04 10.87 14.32
C VAL A 475 -23.48 9.56 13.73
N SER A 476 -23.06 9.57 12.46
CA SER A 476 -22.50 8.40 11.80
C SER A 476 -21.16 7.94 12.42
N LEU A 477 -20.41 8.84 13.08
CA LEU A 477 -19.13 8.53 13.73
C LEU A 477 -19.23 7.41 14.77
N ARG A 478 -20.42 7.10 15.29
CA ARG A 478 -20.64 5.91 16.15
C ARG A 478 -20.11 4.61 15.55
N GLN A 479 -20.04 4.51 14.22
CA GLN A 479 -19.50 3.36 13.51
C GLN A 479 -17.98 3.23 13.69
N GLY A 480 -17.29 4.35 13.92
CA GLY A 480 -15.85 4.40 14.22
C GLY A 480 -15.49 4.06 15.67
N SER A 481 -16.46 3.94 16.59
CA SER A 481 -16.21 3.76 18.04
C SER A 481 -15.33 2.56 18.44
N ARG A 482 -15.14 1.59 17.54
CA ARG A 482 -14.30 0.40 17.75
C ARG A 482 -12.92 0.49 17.09
N HIS A 483 -12.62 1.60 16.42
CA HIS A 483 -11.45 1.78 15.57
C HIS A 483 -10.73 3.07 15.99
N ALA A 484 -9.46 2.98 16.36
CA ALA A 484 -8.67 4.17 16.66
C ALA A 484 -8.57 5.08 15.42
N ALA A 485 -8.72 6.39 15.61
CA ALA A 485 -8.63 7.41 14.57
C ALA A 485 -7.19 7.75 14.17
N THR A 486 -6.17 7.21 14.86
CA THR A 486 -4.75 7.50 14.59
C THR A 486 -4.40 7.38 13.10
N ILE A 487 -5.00 6.41 12.39
CA ILE A 487 -4.68 6.15 10.99
C ILE A 487 -5.13 7.27 10.06
N HIS A 488 -6.19 8.01 10.44
CA HIS A 488 -6.68 9.16 9.67
C HIS A 488 -5.64 10.30 9.59
N MET A 489 -4.85 10.52 10.66
CA MET A 489 -3.71 11.44 10.58
C MET A 489 -2.45 10.77 10.01
N ALA A 490 -2.23 9.49 10.34
CA ALA A 490 -0.97 8.82 10.03
C ALA A 490 -0.78 8.57 8.53
N GLU A 491 -1.85 8.38 7.76
CA GLU A 491 -1.75 8.21 6.30
C GLU A 491 -1.20 9.46 5.61
N LYS A 492 -1.72 10.66 5.97
CA LYS A 492 -1.23 11.95 5.43
C LYS A 492 0.19 12.21 5.88
N TYR A 493 0.46 11.95 7.15
CA TYR A 493 1.80 12.10 7.70
C TYR A 493 2.82 11.22 6.97
N ALA A 494 2.47 9.96 6.66
CA ALA A 494 3.32 9.08 5.88
C ALA A 494 3.58 9.63 4.47
N PHE A 495 2.56 10.21 3.82
CA PHE A 495 2.72 10.86 2.53
C PHE A 495 3.66 12.07 2.60
N TYR A 496 3.50 12.95 3.59
CA TYR A 496 4.36 14.11 3.79
C TYR A 496 5.81 13.71 4.09
N LEU A 497 5.98 12.68 4.91
CA LEU A 497 7.29 12.11 5.21
C LEU A 497 7.95 11.52 3.96
N GLN A 498 7.18 10.87 3.08
CA GLN A 498 7.69 10.38 1.80
C GLN A 498 8.11 11.53 0.87
N MET A 499 7.36 12.65 0.83
CA MET A 499 7.75 13.83 0.05
C MET A 499 9.04 14.45 0.61
N ALA A 500 9.17 14.55 1.92
CA ALA A 500 10.42 15.00 2.56
C ALA A 500 11.61 14.09 2.20
N MET A 501 11.42 12.77 2.24
CA MET A 501 12.43 11.80 1.78
C MET A 501 12.79 11.98 0.29
N ASP A 502 11.79 12.14 -0.59
CA ASP A 502 12.00 12.28 -2.04
C ASP A 502 12.66 13.60 -2.43
N SER A 503 12.47 14.65 -1.64
CA SER A 503 13.12 15.95 -1.86
C SER A 503 14.65 15.91 -1.72
N GLU A 504 15.18 14.90 -1.00
CA GLU A 504 16.59 14.77 -0.62
C GLU A 504 17.20 16.04 0.02
N SER A 505 16.35 16.91 0.58
CA SER A 505 16.73 18.24 1.09
C SER A 505 16.75 18.33 2.62
N PHE A 506 16.32 17.26 3.30
CA PHE A 506 16.28 17.13 4.75
C PHE A 506 17.28 16.08 5.24
N ASP A 507 17.60 16.08 6.54
CA ASP A 507 18.51 15.08 7.13
C ASP A 507 17.89 13.67 7.06
N PRO A 508 18.49 12.72 6.30
CA PRO A 508 17.92 11.38 6.13
C PRO A 508 17.87 10.58 7.43
N VAL A 509 18.78 10.80 8.39
CA VAL A 509 18.80 10.06 9.66
C VAL A 509 17.63 10.48 10.55
N ALA A 510 17.37 11.79 10.63
CA ALA A 510 16.20 12.30 11.33
C ALA A 510 14.88 11.85 10.67
N LEU A 511 14.79 11.84 9.34
CA LEU A 511 13.61 11.32 8.62
C LEU A 511 13.36 9.83 8.90
N GLU A 512 14.40 9.01 8.95
CA GLU A 512 14.28 7.59 9.30
C GLU A 512 13.79 7.42 10.75
N SER A 513 14.17 8.32 11.65
CA SER A 513 13.72 8.31 13.05
C SER A 513 12.22 8.66 13.16
N LEU A 514 11.73 9.61 12.36
CA LEU A 514 10.29 9.88 12.25
C LEU A 514 9.51 8.71 11.64
N ALA A 515 10.08 8.03 10.65
CA ALA A 515 9.49 6.82 10.08
C ALA A 515 9.38 5.70 11.12
N GLU A 516 10.41 5.53 11.96
CA GLU A 516 10.39 4.58 13.08
C GLU A 516 9.32 4.96 14.12
N ALA A 517 9.21 6.24 14.47
CA ALA A 517 8.18 6.73 15.39
C ALA A 517 6.76 6.51 14.85
N LEU A 518 6.54 6.73 13.54
CA LEU A 518 5.29 6.43 12.85
C LEU A 518 4.96 4.94 12.96
N ARG A 519 5.90 4.06 12.61
CA ARG A 519 5.75 2.61 12.73
C ARG A 519 5.42 2.20 14.17
N GLY A 520 6.19 2.70 15.15
CA GLY A 520 6.01 2.39 16.56
C GLY A 520 4.62 2.81 17.07
N SER A 521 4.15 3.99 16.65
CA SER A 521 2.81 4.50 16.97
C SER A 521 1.70 3.59 16.41
N LEU A 522 1.80 3.20 15.13
CA LEU A 522 0.82 2.31 14.52
C LEU A 522 0.82 0.91 15.14
N CYS A 523 2.00 0.31 15.37
CA CYS A 523 2.11 -0.98 16.08
C CYS A 523 1.60 -0.92 17.53
N ARG A 524 1.57 0.26 18.15
CA ARG A 524 1.06 0.47 19.50
C ARG A 524 -0.46 0.54 19.54
N PHE A 525 -1.06 1.27 18.61
CA PHE A 525 -2.51 1.52 18.59
C PHE A 525 -3.30 0.44 17.86
N TYR A 526 -2.66 -0.32 16.98
CA TYR A 526 -3.27 -1.45 16.27
C TYR A 526 -2.61 -2.75 16.71
N PRO A 527 -3.38 -3.80 17.04
CA PRO A 527 -2.80 -5.10 17.40
C PRO A 527 -2.12 -5.81 16.23
N ASP A 528 -2.67 -5.66 15.03
CA ASP A 528 -2.21 -6.31 13.80
C ASP A 528 -2.63 -5.49 12.57
N ILE A 529 -2.11 -5.89 11.41
CA ILE A 529 -2.36 -5.19 10.16
C ILE A 529 -3.83 -5.18 9.74
N ARG A 530 -4.57 -6.25 10.03
CA ARG A 530 -5.99 -6.34 9.69
C ARG A 530 -6.77 -5.27 10.45
N ARG A 531 -6.48 -5.08 11.74
CA ARG A 531 -7.10 -4.03 12.56
C ARG A 531 -6.76 -2.62 12.07
N LEU A 532 -5.54 -2.40 11.59
CA LEU A 532 -5.13 -1.13 10.99
C LEU A 532 -5.93 -0.84 9.71
N LEU A 533 -5.98 -1.78 8.77
CA LEU A 533 -6.69 -1.60 7.49
C LEU A 533 -8.21 -1.50 7.68
N GLU A 534 -8.80 -2.28 8.60
CA GLU A 534 -10.21 -2.16 8.98
C GLU A 534 -10.52 -0.76 9.55
N ALA A 535 -9.66 -0.25 10.44
CA ALA A 535 -9.81 1.10 11.00
C ALA A 535 -9.69 2.18 9.92
N TRP A 536 -8.71 2.05 9.02
CA TRP A 536 -8.50 3.01 7.94
C TRP A 536 -9.71 3.08 7.01
N ALA A 537 -10.19 1.94 6.52
CA ALA A 537 -11.36 1.89 5.63
C ALA A 537 -12.61 2.47 6.32
N GLN A 538 -12.76 2.26 7.63
CA GLN A 538 -13.88 2.80 8.40
C GLN A 538 -13.79 4.33 8.53
N TRP A 539 -12.63 4.88 8.89
CA TRP A 539 -12.45 6.32 9.03
C TRP A 539 -12.52 7.06 7.69
N GLU A 540 -11.96 6.49 6.63
CA GLU A 540 -12.07 7.00 5.26
C GLU A 540 -13.53 7.07 4.79
N SER A 541 -14.35 6.08 5.18
CA SER A 541 -15.79 6.07 4.86
C SER A 541 -16.59 7.12 5.64
N LEU A 542 -16.13 7.48 6.85
CA LEU A 542 -16.84 8.40 7.75
C LEU A 542 -16.48 9.86 7.50
N LEU A 543 -15.23 10.11 7.11
CA LEU A 543 -14.67 11.45 6.87
C LEU A 543 -14.00 11.48 5.49
N PRO A 544 -14.78 11.35 4.40
CA PRO A 544 -14.22 11.41 3.07
C PRO A 544 -13.62 12.80 2.81
N GLU A 545 -12.52 12.83 2.10
CA GLU A 545 -11.83 14.07 1.78
C GLU A 545 -12.48 14.83 0.63
N GLY A 546 -13.43 15.72 0.95
CA GLY A 546 -13.89 16.79 0.07
C GLY A 546 -14.03 16.40 -1.42
N GLU A 547 -13.19 16.99 -2.28
CA GLU A 547 -13.23 16.84 -3.74
C GLU A 547 -12.56 15.55 -4.26
N HIS A 548 -11.82 14.81 -3.42
CA HIS A 548 -11.14 13.59 -3.84
C HIS A 548 -12.05 12.36 -3.70
N PRO A 549 -11.95 11.38 -4.62
CA PRO A 549 -12.62 10.10 -4.46
C PRO A 549 -12.15 9.41 -3.17
N PRO A 550 -13.04 8.80 -2.39
CA PRO A 550 -12.67 8.11 -1.17
C PRO A 550 -11.82 6.87 -1.47
N LEU A 551 -10.79 6.62 -0.66
CA LEU A 551 -9.81 5.54 -0.85
C LEU A 551 -10.26 4.17 -0.31
N VAL A 552 -11.56 4.01 -0.02
CA VAL A 552 -12.09 2.82 0.67
C VAL A 552 -11.85 1.54 -0.13
N ALA A 553 -11.95 1.60 -1.46
CA ALA A 553 -11.74 0.43 -2.32
C ALA A 553 -10.27 0.00 -2.33
N GLU A 554 -9.36 0.96 -2.40
CA GLU A 554 -7.91 0.80 -2.36
C GLU A 554 -7.46 0.17 -1.03
N ILE A 555 -7.97 0.70 0.09
CA ILE A 555 -7.66 0.16 1.43
C ILE A 555 -8.20 -1.26 1.59
N ARG A 556 -9.43 -1.55 1.11
CA ARG A 556 -10.02 -2.89 1.18
C ARG A 556 -9.28 -3.90 0.30
N TRP A 557 -8.80 -3.47 -0.87
CA TRP A 557 -7.95 -4.33 -1.70
C TRP A 557 -6.72 -4.78 -0.92
N HIS A 558 -6.06 -3.87 -0.19
CA HIS A 558 -4.91 -4.20 0.66
C HIS A 558 -5.23 -5.15 1.82
N LEU A 559 -6.49 -5.21 2.27
CA LEU A 559 -6.96 -6.13 3.30
C LEU A 559 -7.25 -7.53 2.74
N GLU A 560 -7.66 -7.62 1.47
CA GLU A 560 -8.16 -8.84 0.83
C GLU A 560 -7.11 -9.57 -0.01
N ASP A 561 -6.22 -8.85 -0.70
CA ASP A 561 -5.20 -9.45 -1.56
C ASP A 561 -4.02 -10.02 -0.73
N PRO A 562 -3.72 -11.33 -0.82
CA PRO A 562 -2.66 -11.94 -0.02
C PRO A 562 -1.25 -11.46 -0.36
N GLY A 563 -1.06 -10.84 -1.54
CA GLY A 563 0.21 -10.27 -1.95
C GLY A 563 0.45 -8.86 -1.40
N SER A 564 -0.60 -8.16 -0.98
CA SER A 564 -0.55 -6.79 -0.42
C SER A 564 0.68 -6.55 0.47
N PRO A 565 1.49 -5.48 0.23
CA PRO A 565 2.71 -5.21 0.98
C PRO A 565 2.49 -5.14 2.50
N PHE A 566 1.31 -4.71 2.92
CA PHE A 566 0.90 -4.61 4.32
C PHE A 566 1.00 -5.94 5.09
N HIS A 567 0.72 -7.08 4.44
CA HIS A 567 0.83 -8.41 5.08
C HIS A 567 2.28 -8.84 5.33
N TRP A 568 3.23 -8.11 4.78
CA TRP A 568 4.65 -8.45 4.79
C TRP A 568 5.50 -7.38 5.49
N LEU A 569 4.87 -6.39 6.12
CA LEU A 569 5.56 -5.40 6.95
C LEU A 569 6.05 -6.04 8.26
N ASP A 570 7.19 -5.57 8.76
CA ASP A 570 7.70 -5.98 10.07
C ASP A 570 6.86 -5.38 11.19
N TRP A 571 5.93 -6.17 11.73
CA TRP A 571 5.03 -5.77 12.82
C TRP A 571 5.72 -5.96 14.18
N LYS A 572 6.49 -4.95 14.60
CA LYS A 572 7.16 -4.92 15.90
C LYS A 572 6.84 -3.63 16.64
N SER A 573 6.47 -3.76 17.92
CA SER A 573 6.43 -2.64 18.85
C SER A 573 7.86 -2.33 19.29
N SER A 574 8.39 -1.19 18.87
CA SER A 574 9.61 -0.59 19.43
C SER A 574 9.28 0.21 20.72
N GLU A 575 10.29 0.86 21.30
CA GLU A 575 10.08 1.82 22.39
C GLU A 575 9.13 2.93 21.90
N TRP A 576 8.10 3.23 22.69
CA TRP A 576 7.03 4.11 22.24
C TRP A 576 7.52 5.55 22.14
N GLN A 577 7.52 6.07 20.91
CA GLN A 577 7.76 7.46 20.57
C GLN A 577 6.87 7.87 19.41
N GLU A 578 6.25 9.04 19.51
CA GLU A 578 5.43 9.61 18.44
C GLU A 578 6.25 10.57 17.55
N PRO A 579 5.89 10.73 16.26
CA PRO A 579 6.58 11.65 15.37
C PRO A 579 6.56 13.12 15.81
N GLY A 580 5.57 13.52 16.62
CA GLY A 580 5.46 14.85 17.22
C GLY A 580 4.99 14.76 18.68
N PRO A 581 5.02 15.86 19.44
CA PRO A 581 4.57 15.83 20.82
C PRO A 581 3.06 15.60 20.93
N ARG A 582 2.68 14.82 21.94
CA ARG A 582 1.29 14.62 22.34
C ARG A 582 0.97 15.55 23.52
N PRO A 583 0.04 16.52 23.36
CA PRO A 583 -0.38 17.35 24.48
C PRO A 583 -1.17 16.52 25.51
N THR A 584 -1.20 16.96 26.77
CA THR A 584 -2.14 16.41 27.76
C THR A 584 -3.55 16.91 27.46
N LEU A 585 -4.56 16.20 27.99
CA LEU A 585 -5.95 16.61 27.84
C LEU A 585 -6.20 18.03 28.37
N SER A 586 -5.67 18.38 29.54
CA SER A 586 -5.80 19.74 30.10
C SER A 586 -5.12 20.81 29.26
N ARG A 587 -3.94 20.50 28.71
CA ARG A 587 -3.18 21.41 27.88
C ARG A 587 -3.93 21.68 26.58
N PHE A 588 -4.47 20.64 25.96
CA PHE A 588 -5.33 20.79 24.78
C PHE A 588 -6.62 21.55 25.10
N THR A 589 -7.26 21.30 26.24
CA THR A 589 -8.41 22.09 26.72
C THR A 589 -8.07 23.56 26.93
N ALA A 590 -6.92 23.88 27.51
CA ALA A 590 -6.49 25.25 27.72
C ALA A 590 -6.19 25.97 26.39
N MET A 591 -5.50 25.31 25.45
CA MET A 591 -5.28 25.86 24.10
C MET A 591 -6.61 26.09 23.37
N SER A 592 -7.61 25.24 23.62
CA SER A 592 -8.94 25.35 23.01
C SER A 592 -9.78 26.54 23.52
N LEU A 593 -9.33 27.25 24.56
CA LEU A 593 -9.98 28.49 25.02
C LEU A 593 -9.89 29.62 23.99
N VAL A 594 -8.96 29.55 23.03
CA VAL A 594 -8.91 30.50 21.89
C VAL A 594 -10.25 30.60 21.14
N GLY A 595 -11.07 29.54 21.19
CA GLY A 595 -12.34 29.48 20.48
C GLY A 595 -12.16 29.58 18.96
N PRO A 596 -13.25 29.80 18.21
CA PRO A 596 -13.20 29.88 16.75
C PRO A 596 -12.65 31.21 16.22
N LEU A 597 -11.81 31.92 16.98
CA LEU A 597 -11.08 33.09 16.46
C LEU A 597 -10.08 32.67 15.38
N ASN A 598 -9.48 31.49 15.55
CA ASN A 598 -8.56 30.85 14.61
C ASN A 598 -8.93 29.38 14.39
N SER A 599 -8.25 28.73 13.45
CA SER A 599 -8.31 27.27 13.30
C SER A 599 -7.88 26.57 14.59
N ALA A 600 -8.53 25.45 14.92
CA ALA A 600 -8.21 24.70 16.13
C ALA A 600 -6.74 24.24 16.15
N ALA A 601 -6.05 24.52 17.26
CA ALA A 601 -4.67 24.12 17.50
C ALA A 601 -4.59 22.62 17.87
N TRP A 602 -4.63 21.74 16.86
CA TRP A 602 -4.60 20.28 17.03
C TRP A 602 -3.23 19.71 17.45
N SER A 603 -2.18 20.52 17.42
CA SER A 603 -0.82 20.17 17.81
C SER A 603 -0.31 21.14 18.88
N GLU A 604 0.69 20.69 19.65
CA GLU A 604 1.43 21.58 20.54
C GLU A 604 2.16 22.66 19.71
N PRO A 605 2.14 23.95 20.10
CA PRO A 605 2.89 24.98 19.38
C PRO A 605 4.40 24.84 19.59
N HIS A 606 5.15 24.95 18.48
CA HIS A 606 6.61 24.91 18.43
C HIS A 606 7.16 26.25 17.98
N VAL A 607 8.45 26.49 18.23
CA VAL A 607 9.13 27.65 17.66
C VAL A 607 9.14 27.51 16.16
N GLU A 608 8.61 28.52 15.47
CA GLU A 608 8.53 28.57 14.03
C GLU A 608 9.84 29.03 13.41
N SER A 609 10.00 28.75 12.12
CA SER A 609 11.15 29.20 11.36
C SER A 609 11.18 30.74 11.26
N ALA A 610 12.35 31.30 10.96
CA ALA A 610 12.48 32.74 10.78
C ALA A 610 11.57 33.29 9.66
N ARG A 611 11.20 32.45 8.69
CA ARG A 611 10.27 32.75 7.60
C ARG A 611 8.84 32.85 8.13
N GLU A 612 8.33 31.81 8.76
CA GLU A 612 6.97 31.77 9.33
C GLU A 612 6.79 32.79 10.47
N ALA A 613 7.85 33.09 11.22
CA ALA A 613 7.83 34.13 12.24
C ALA A 613 7.57 35.53 11.68
N VAL A 614 7.71 35.78 10.37
CA VAL A 614 7.40 37.10 9.78
C VAL A 614 5.91 37.36 9.80
N SER A 615 5.08 36.44 9.30
CA SER A 615 3.63 36.62 9.23
C SER A 615 3.02 36.76 10.63
N ILE A 616 3.52 35.97 11.60
CA ILE A 616 3.09 36.06 12.99
C ILE A 616 3.46 37.43 13.59
N ARG A 617 4.69 37.93 13.35
CA ARG A 617 5.09 39.27 13.82
C ARG A 617 4.26 40.38 13.20
N GLU A 618 4.00 40.33 11.90
CA GLU A 618 3.16 41.31 11.21
C GLU A 618 1.73 41.32 11.74
N TRP A 619 1.17 40.14 12.05
CA TRP A 619 -0.14 40.01 12.67
C TRP A 619 -0.16 40.61 14.09
N ILE A 620 0.80 40.23 14.95
CA ILE A 620 0.89 40.75 16.34
C ILE A 620 1.08 42.29 16.33
N ASP A 621 1.98 42.80 15.49
CA ASP A 621 2.23 44.23 15.35
C ASP A 621 0.97 44.96 14.86
N GLY A 622 0.34 44.46 13.79
CA GLY A 622 -0.83 45.08 13.19
C GLY A 622 -2.08 45.11 14.08
N HIS A 623 -2.26 44.11 14.96
CA HIS A 623 -3.47 44.00 15.79
C HIS A 623 -3.26 44.49 17.23
N TYR A 624 -2.06 44.32 17.79
CA TYR A 624 -1.78 44.59 19.20
C TYR A 624 -0.62 45.57 19.42
N GLY A 625 0.17 45.88 18.39
CA GLY A 625 1.32 46.78 18.49
C GLY A 625 2.44 46.24 19.39
N LEU A 626 2.60 44.91 19.47
CA LEU A 626 3.64 44.28 20.28
C LEU A 626 4.85 43.93 19.41
N HIS A 627 6.04 44.33 19.84
CA HIS A 627 7.27 44.21 19.08
C HIS A 627 8.29 43.24 19.69
N GLY A 628 8.00 42.67 20.86
CA GLY A 628 8.91 41.72 21.50
C GLY A 628 8.36 41.01 22.74
N GLU A 629 9.20 40.13 23.29
CA GLU A 629 8.91 39.27 24.44
C GLU A 629 8.37 40.02 25.67
N LEU A 630 9.04 41.12 26.07
CA LEU A 630 8.65 41.87 27.26
C LEU A 630 7.24 42.46 27.13
N GLU A 631 6.97 43.10 25.99
CA GLU A 631 5.67 43.71 25.69
C GLU A 631 4.57 42.64 25.62
N LEU A 632 4.87 41.48 25.03
CA LEU A 632 3.94 40.35 25.03
C LEU A 632 3.62 39.88 26.45
N ILE A 633 4.63 39.64 27.29
CA ILE A 633 4.41 39.15 28.65
C ILE A 633 3.59 40.15 29.47
N GLU A 634 3.90 41.44 29.38
CA GLU A 634 3.12 42.50 30.05
C GLU A 634 1.67 42.52 29.58
N PHE A 635 1.42 42.34 28.28
CA PHE A 635 0.07 42.31 27.73
C PHE A 635 -0.70 41.04 28.12
N LEU A 636 -0.04 39.88 28.18
CA LEU A 636 -0.64 38.63 28.67
C LEU A 636 -1.03 38.75 30.16
N ASP A 637 -0.16 39.36 30.99
CA ASP A 637 -0.49 39.63 32.39
C ASP A 637 -1.65 40.63 32.51
N PHE A 638 -1.70 41.67 31.66
CA PHE A 638 -2.84 42.58 31.57
C PHE A 638 -4.15 41.84 31.27
N LEU A 639 -4.18 40.97 30.25
CA LEU A 639 -5.39 40.19 29.91
C LEU A 639 -5.81 39.25 31.06
N LEU A 640 -4.86 38.66 31.78
CA LEU A 640 -5.14 37.81 32.94
C LEU A 640 -5.73 38.58 34.12
N GLU A 641 -5.21 39.77 34.42
CA GLU A 641 -5.59 40.53 35.62
C GLU A 641 -6.78 41.47 35.40
N ALA A 642 -6.76 42.22 34.29
CA ALA A 642 -7.70 43.28 33.99
C ALA A 642 -8.44 43.05 32.68
N GLY A 643 -7.73 42.99 31.55
CA GLY A 643 -8.25 42.81 30.20
C GLY A 643 -9.17 43.94 29.71
N ASP A 644 -9.71 43.77 28.50
CA ASP A 644 -10.70 44.68 27.91
C ASP A 644 -11.99 44.70 28.75
N ARG A 645 -12.31 43.58 29.42
CA ARG A 645 -13.46 43.51 30.35
C ARG A 645 -13.44 44.61 31.42
N GLN A 646 -12.26 45.04 31.87
CA GLN A 646 -12.16 46.10 32.87
C GLN A 646 -12.56 47.47 32.27
N GLU A 647 -12.23 47.72 31.00
CA GLU A 647 -12.69 48.92 30.29
C GLU A 647 -14.22 48.97 30.30
N TYR A 648 -14.88 47.84 29.99
CA TYR A 648 -16.33 47.72 30.07
C TYR A 648 -16.86 48.01 31.49
N GLN A 649 -16.31 47.34 32.50
CA GLN A 649 -16.76 47.44 33.89
C GLN A 649 -16.65 48.86 34.45
N ILE A 650 -15.63 49.62 34.05
CA ILE A 650 -15.39 50.98 34.55
C ILE A 650 -16.18 52.01 33.75
N ASN A 651 -16.11 51.94 32.42
CA ASN A 651 -16.59 53.03 31.56
C ASN A 651 -18.03 52.85 31.10
N TYR A 652 -18.54 51.62 31.05
CA TYR A 652 -19.81 51.30 30.40
C TYR A 652 -20.84 50.68 31.34
N ALA A 653 -20.44 49.69 32.16
CA ALA A 653 -21.32 49.04 33.11
C ALA A 653 -22.08 50.00 34.06
N PRO A 654 -21.52 51.13 34.55
CA PRO A 654 -22.28 52.07 35.39
C PRO A 654 -23.51 52.67 34.72
N TYR A 655 -23.56 52.74 33.39
CA TYR A 655 -24.71 53.27 32.65
C TYR A 655 -25.92 52.33 32.70
N THR A 656 -25.71 51.03 32.93
CA THR A 656 -26.80 50.04 33.13
C THR A 656 -27.66 50.36 34.34
N LEU A 657 -27.12 51.09 35.33
CA LEU A 657 -27.80 51.52 36.54
C LEU A 657 -28.48 52.89 36.40
N ASN A 658 -28.22 53.64 35.32
CA ASN A 658 -28.73 55.00 35.13
C ASN A 658 -28.99 55.34 33.65
N ALA A 659 -30.15 54.90 33.15
CA ALA A 659 -30.59 55.16 31.78
C ALA A 659 -30.71 56.66 31.42
N GLN A 660 -31.02 57.53 32.40
CA GLN A 660 -31.10 58.96 32.15
C GLN A 660 -29.72 59.57 31.86
N ARG A 661 -28.70 59.14 32.61
CA ARG A 661 -27.31 59.54 32.36
C ARG A 661 -26.83 59.04 31.00
N LEU A 662 -27.13 57.78 30.66
CA LEU A 662 -26.78 57.20 29.36
C LEU A 662 -27.39 57.98 28.19
N ALA A 663 -28.68 58.29 28.26
CA ALA A 663 -29.36 59.08 27.23
C ALA A 663 -28.79 60.49 27.10
N SER A 664 -28.41 61.12 28.21
CA SER A 664 -27.77 62.44 28.20
C SER A 664 -26.37 62.41 27.57
N GLU A 665 -25.58 61.38 27.85
CA GLU A 665 -24.23 61.23 27.29
C GLU A 665 -24.28 61.00 25.77
N ILE A 666 -25.15 60.10 25.31
CA ILE A 666 -25.40 59.85 23.89
C ILE A 666 -25.82 61.13 23.18
N ALA A 667 -26.79 61.87 23.74
CA ALA A 667 -27.27 63.12 23.14
C ALA A 667 -26.17 64.20 23.08
N MET A 668 -25.28 64.25 24.08
CA MET A 668 -24.15 65.18 24.08
C MET A 668 -23.20 64.88 22.92
N LEU A 669 -22.78 63.62 22.79
CA LEU A 669 -21.85 63.18 21.74
C LEU A 669 -22.45 63.33 20.35
N GLU A 670 -23.75 63.04 20.17
CA GLU A 670 -24.45 63.22 18.88
C GLU A 670 -24.59 64.69 18.45
N SER A 671 -24.53 65.63 19.40
CA SER A 671 -24.71 67.07 19.12
C SER A 671 -23.42 67.84 18.83
N GLY A 672 -22.25 67.22 19.05
CA GLY A 672 -20.93 67.83 18.87
C GLY A 672 -20.17 67.32 17.64
N ASP A 673 -19.07 67.99 17.29
CA ASP A 673 -18.10 67.46 16.32
C ASP A 673 -17.36 66.26 16.95
N CYS A 674 -17.68 65.03 16.54
CA CYS A 674 -17.06 63.82 17.10
C CYS A 674 -15.68 63.56 16.51
N SER A 675 -14.68 63.40 17.39
CA SER A 675 -13.43 62.70 17.06
C SER A 675 -13.68 61.20 16.77
N GLU A 676 -12.69 60.50 16.23
CA GLU A 676 -12.78 59.03 16.02
C GLU A 676 -12.97 58.28 17.36
N GLU A 677 -12.31 58.72 18.43
CA GLU A 677 -12.47 58.16 19.78
C GLU A 677 -13.91 58.38 20.29
N ASP A 678 -14.46 59.59 20.11
CA ASP A 678 -15.84 59.91 20.49
C ASP A 678 -16.86 59.07 19.70
N ARG A 679 -16.58 58.77 18.43
CA ARG A 679 -17.43 57.89 17.61
C ARG A 679 -17.45 56.47 18.14
N THR A 680 -16.29 55.92 18.48
CA THR A 680 -16.17 54.57 19.07
C THR A 680 -16.85 54.52 20.44
N HIS A 681 -16.66 55.56 21.26
CA HIS A 681 -17.33 55.64 22.56
C HIS A 681 -18.86 55.74 22.41
N LEU A 682 -19.35 56.61 21.53
CA LEU A 682 -20.78 56.74 21.22
C LEU A 682 -21.39 55.42 20.73
N LEU A 683 -20.66 54.68 19.88
CA LEU A 683 -21.06 53.37 19.41
C LEU A 683 -21.25 52.38 20.57
N ARG A 684 -20.25 52.28 21.45
CA ARG A 684 -20.30 51.40 22.63
C ARG A 684 -21.42 51.80 23.61
N LEU A 685 -21.68 53.10 23.79
CA LEU A 685 -22.83 53.56 24.58
C LEU A 685 -24.17 53.16 23.96
N ARG A 686 -24.30 53.18 22.63
CA ARG A 686 -25.50 52.68 21.94
C ARG A 686 -25.66 51.17 22.15
N ARG A 687 -24.57 50.40 22.08
CA ARG A 687 -24.58 48.95 22.41
C ARG A 687 -25.07 48.69 23.83
N VAL A 688 -24.58 49.45 24.82
CA VAL A 688 -25.06 49.38 26.22
C VAL A 688 -26.55 49.71 26.31
N ARG A 689 -27.01 50.79 25.64
CA ARG A 689 -28.42 51.20 25.65
C ARG A 689 -29.33 50.10 25.12
N ASP A 690 -28.91 49.46 24.04
CA ASP A 690 -29.70 48.46 23.32
C ASP A 690 -29.47 47.05 23.88
N ASN A 691 -28.58 46.89 24.86
CA ASN A 691 -28.08 45.61 25.38
C ASN A 691 -27.68 44.66 24.24
N GLU A 692 -26.96 45.21 23.27
CA GLU A 692 -26.61 44.48 22.05
C GLU A 692 -25.84 43.20 22.41
N ASP A 693 -26.31 42.07 21.88
CA ASP A 693 -25.76 40.74 22.13
C ASP A 693 -25.61 40.36 23.63
N GLY A 694 -26.37 41.00 24.52
CA GLY A 694 -26.37 40.72 25.95
C GLY A 694 -25.16 41.28 26.71
N CYS A 695 -24.48 42.30 26.18
CA CYS A 695 -23.28 42.89 26.79
C CYS A 695 -23.48 43.41 28.23
N ASN A 696 -24.71 43.71 28.66
CA ASN A 696 -25.02 44.11 30.03
C ASN A 696 -25.22 42.94 31.01
N GLU A 697 -25.41 41.72 30.50
CA GLU A 697 -25.82 40.56 31.28
C GLU A 697 -24.73 39.48 31.34
N LEU A 698 -23.94 39.37 30.29
CA LEU A 698 -22.93 38.33 30.11
C LEU A 698 -21.56 38.76 30.63
N ASP A 699 -20.84 37.81 31.22
CA ASP A 699 -19.43 38.00 31.56
C ASP A 699 -18.58 37.93 30.28
N MET A 700 -17.84 39.01 29.98
CA MET A 700 -17.00 39.10 28.79
C MET A 700 -15.55 38.66 29.03
N THR A 701 -15.20 38.07 30.17
CA THR A 701 -13.86 37.53 30.47
C THR A 701 -13.35 36.52 29.42
N ALA A 702 -14.25 35.80 28.75
CA ALA A 702 -13.91 34.85 27.69
C ALA A 702 -13.25 35.54 26.48
N TRP A 703 -13.60 36.79 26.20
CA TRP A 703 -12.96 37.58 25.15
C TRP A 703 -11.47 37.82 25.43
N ASP A 704 -11.15 38.21 26.66
CA ASP A 704 -9.75 38.40 27.08
C ASP A 704 -9.00 37.07 27.09
N LEU A 705 -9.64 35.99 27.56
CA LEU A 705 -9.03 34.66 27.63
C LEU A 705 -8.73 34.08 26.25
N ALA A 706 -9.61 34.29 25.28
CA ALA A 706 -9.40 33.81 23.92
C ALA A 706 -8.20 34.52 23.27
N GLN A 707 -8.13 35.85 23.38
CA GLN A 707 -6.98 36.63 22.92
C GLN A 707 -5.68 36.26 23.64
N LEU A 708 -5.74 36.08 24.97
CA LEU A 708 -4.60 35.68 25.80
C LEU A 708 -3.99 34.37 25.30
N VAL A 709 -4.83 33.37 25.05
CA VAL A 709 -4.36 32.04 24.62
C VAL A 709 -3.83 32.09 23.20
N ASP A 710 -4.46 32.85 22.31
CA ASP A 710 -3.99 33.08 20.94
C ASP A 710 -2.58 33.72 20.92
N LEU A 711 -2.41 34.80 21.69
CA LEU A 711 -1.14 35.49 21.84
C LEU A 711 -0.09 34.64 22.55
N ALA A 712 -0.48 33.78 23.49
CA ALA A 712 0.45 32.84 24.11
C ALA A 712 0.94 31.79 23.10
N ILE A 713 0.06 31.29 22.22
CA ILE A 713 0.44 30.38 21.13
C ILE A 713 1.40 31.08 20.17
N ALA A 714 1.07 32.30 19.73
CA ALA A 714 1.92 33.09 18.85
C ALA A 714 3.28 33.43 19.50
N GLY A 715 3.28 33.76 20.80
CA GLY A 715 4.49 33.97 21.58
C GLY A 715 5.37 32.73 21.70
N ARG A 716 4.75 31.55 21.85
CA ARG A 716 5.44 30.26 21.83
C ARG A 716 6.06 29.98 20.45
N GLN A 717 5.35 30.33 19.38
CA GLN A 717 5.78 30.20 17.99
C GLN A 717 6.92 31.16 17.62
N LEU A 718 6.91 32.39 18.13
CA LEU A 718 8.01 33.34 17.94
C LEU A 718 9.23 33.05 18.82
N GLY A 719 9.13 32.08 19.73
CA GLY A 719 10.17 31.80 20.73
C GLY A 719 10.28 32.89 21.81
N TRP A 720 9.28 33.76 21.95
CA TRP A 720 9.18 34.75 23.02
C TRP A 720 8.72 34.10 24.34
N LEU A 721 7.96 33.01 24.26
CA LEU A 721 7.65 32.16 25.40
C LEU A 721 8.33 30.81 25.25
N ASP A 722 9.05 30.38 26.29
CA ASP A 722 9.49 29.00 26.40
C ASP A 722 8.34 28.06 26.79
N ALA A 723 8.59 26.75 26.76
CA ALA A 723 7.55 25.75 27.05
C ALA A 723 7.00 25.85 28.49
N ALA A 724 7.81 26.30 29.46
CA ALA A 724 7.40 26.39 30.86
C ALA A 724 6.54 27.65 31.10
N ALA A 725 6.97 28.80 30.58
CA ALA A 725 6.21 30.05 30.62
C ALA A 725 4.86 29.92 29.91
N PHE A 726 4.84 29.31 28.71
CA PHE A 726 3.62 29.00 27.99
C PHE A 726 2.66 28.13 28.82
N SER A 727 3.18 27.09 29.49
CA SER A 727 2.37 26.22 30.35
C SER A 727 1.75 26.98 31.52
N ILE A 728 2.49 27.87 32.17
CA ILE A 728 2.00 28.69 33.30
C ILE A 728 0.86 29.61 32.84
N ILE A 729 0.98 30.24 31.67
CA ILE A 729 -0.08 31.09 31.11
C ILE A 729 -1.34 30.28 30.83
N LEU A 730 -1.20 29.09 30.20
CA LEU A 730 -2.33 28.20 29.94
C LEU A 730 -3.01 27.72 31.24
N GLU A 731 -2.25 27.38 32.28
CA GLU A 731 -2.80 26.99 33.58
C GLU A 731 -3.60 28.12 34.23
N ARG A 732 -3.11 29.37 34.15
CA ARG A 732 -3.83 30.55 34.64
C ARG A 732 -5.10 30.83 33.84
N ALA A 733 -5.03 30.74 32.51
CA ALA A 733 -6.18 30.89 31.62
C ALA A 733 -7.27 29.84 31.93
N HIS A 734 -6.86 28.58 32.10
CA HIS A 734 -7.73 27.47 32.45
C HIS A 734 -8.40 27.69 33.83
N ALA A 735 -7.66 28.14 34.83
CA ALA A 735 -8.20 28.44 36.16
C ALA A 735 -9.19 29.61 36.13
N LEU A 736 -8.91 30.66 35.36
CA LEU A 736 -9.81 31.82 35.23
C LEU A 736 -11.10 31.43 34.49
N ALA A 737 -10.99 30.65 33.40
CA ALA A 737 -12.16 30.13 32.68
C ALA A 737 -13.09 29.33 33.62
N ALA A 738 -12.51 28.43 34.43
CA ALA A 738 -13.25 27.62 35.42
C ALA A 738 -13.93 28.45 36.52
N ALA A 739 -13.37 29.62 36.86
CA ALA A 739 -13.92 30.50 37.89
C ALA A 739 -15.11 31.34 37.39
N HIS A 740 -15.09 31.73 36.11
CA HIS A 740 -16.07 32.65 35.53
C HIS A 740 -17.23 31.94 34.80
N TYR A 741 -17.01 30.74 34.27
CA TYR A 741 -17.99 30.05 33.43
C TYR A 741 -18.30 28.65 33.94
N SER A 742 -19.53 28.20 33.68
CA SER A 742 -20.02 26.87 34.07
C SER A 742 -19.83 25.81 32.98
N GLY A 743 -19.49 26.21 31.75
CA GLY A 743 -19.39 25.33 30.59
C GLY A 743 -19.12 26.08 29.29
N TRP A 744 -18.88 25.32 28.22
CA TRP A 744 -18.58 25.87 26.88
C TRP A 744 -19.67 26.80 26.32
N GLU A 745 -20.95 26.53 26.60
CA GLU A 745 -22.04 27.39 26.12
C GLU A 745 -21.99 28.79 26.75
N ALA A 746 -21.77 28.88 28.07
CA ALA A 746 -21.63 30.15 28.78
C ALA A 746 -20.35 30.88 28.35
N TYR A 747 -19.25 30.14 28.16
CA TYR A 747 -18.00 30.69 27.63
C TYR A 747 -18.19 31.28 26.23
N ALA A 748 -18.88 30.57 25.34
CA ALA A 748 -19.17 31.01 23.98
C ALA A 748 -20.05 32.27 23.95
N GLN A 749 -21.06 32.37 24.82
CA GLN A 749 -21.88 33.57 24.98
C GLN A 749 -21.05 34.77 25.45
N GLY A 750 -20.20 34.58 26.46
CA GLY A 750 -19.29 35.62 26.93
C GLY A 750 -18.30 36.08 25.86
N LEU A 751 -17.75 35.12 25.11
CA LEU A 751 -16.82 35.38 24.01
C LEU A 751 -17.48 36.18 22.88
N TYR A 752 -18.69 35.77 22.47
CA TYR A 752 -19.46 36.47 21.44
C TYR A 752 -19.86 37.88 21.87
N ALA A 753 -20.31 38.06 23.11
CA ALA A 753 -20.66 39.37 23.65
C ALA A 753 -19.45 40.32 23.67
N GLY A 754 -18.29 39.83 24.12
CA GLY A 754 -17.05 40.62 24.10
C GLY A 754 -16.61 40.97 22.68
N PHE A 755 -16.56 39.98 21.77
CA PHE A 755 -16.22 40.22 20.36
C PHE A 755 -17.13 41.28 19.73
N SER A 756 -18.44 41.16 19.91
CA SER A 756 -19.42 42.13 19.38
C SER A 756 -19.29 43.52 20.00
N PHE A 757 -18.98 43.60 21.31
CA PHE A 757 -18.87 44.85 22.03
C PHE A 757 -17.59 45.62 21.70
N PHE A 758 -16.44 44.95 21.60
CA PHE A 758 -15.14 45.60 21.39
C PHE A 758 -14.81 45.85 19.91
N MET A 759 -15.39 45.08 18.98
CA MET A 759 -15.21 45.27 17.54
C MET A 759 -15.67 46.67 17.07
N GLY A 760 -14.82 47.34 16.29
CA GLY A 760 -15.13 48.64 15.68
C GLY A 760 -16.27 48.57 14.65
N GLU A 761 -16.83 49.73 14.30
CA GLU A 761 -17.90 49.80 13.29
C GLU A 761 -17.31 49.83 11.88
N THR A 762 -17.44 48.71 11.15
CA THR A 762 -17.01 48.58 9.74
C THR A 762 -18.19 48.10 8.88
N PRO A 763 -18.17 48.38 7.56
CA PRO A 763 -19.19 47.84 6.65
C PRO A 763 -19.33 46.30 6.71
N GLU A 764 -18.26 45.60 7.09
CA GLU A 764 -18.18 44.14 7.16
C GLU A 764 -18.59 43.57 8.54
N ARG A 765 -18.87 44.40 9.55
CA ARG A 765 -19.16 43.97 10.93
C ARG A 765 -20.21 42.86 11.01
N GLU A 766 -21.36 43.05 10.38
CA GLU A 766 -22.45 42.07 10.42
C GLU A 766 -22.06 40.74 9.78
N ALA A 767 -21.21 40.77 8.74
CA ALA A 767 -20.68 39.56 8.12
C ALA A 767 -19.71 38.85 9.08
N PHE A 768 -18.83 39.57 9.77
CA PHE A 768 -17.95 38.98 10.78
C PHE A 768 -18.73 38.35 11.94
N LEU A 769 -19.73 39.04 12.47
CA LEU A 769 -20.59 38.49 13.52
C LEU A 769 -21.37 37.26 13.05
N ALA A 770 -21.88 37.27 11.81
CA ALA A 770 -22.56 36.12 11.24
C ALA A 770 -21.64 34.89 11.10
N SER A 771 -20.43 35.09 10.56
CA SER A 771 -19.42 34.03 10.46
C SER A 771 -18.99 33.51 11.83
N PHE A 772 -18.81 34.42 12.81
CA PHE A 772 -18.43 34.02 14.16
C PHE A 772 -19.52 33.22 14.86
N ARG A 773 -20.80 33.60 14.72
CA ARG A 773 -21.93 32.79 15.19
C ARG A 773 -21.94 31.40 14.56
N GLN A 774 -21.73 31.29 13.25
CA GLN A 774 -21.66 29.99 12.57
C GLN A 774 -20.53 29.13 13.10
N ALA A 775 -19.35 29.71 13.34
CA ALA A 775 -18.22 28.97 13.89
C ALA A 775 -18.48 28.53 15.35
N LEU A 776 -19.13 29.36 16.18
CA LEU A 776 -19.56 28.98 17.53
C LEU A 776 -20.60 27.86 17.52
N VAL A 777 -21.55 27.86 16.56
CA VAL A 777 -22.47 26.74 16.35
C VAL A 777 -21.67 25.46 16.07
N ALA A 778 -20.69 25.53 15.16
CA ALA A 778 -19.91 24.36 14.76
C ALA A 778 -19.05 23.80 15.90
N TRP A 779 -18.37 24.66 16.66
CA TRP A 779 -17.53 24.24 17.80
C TRP A 779 -18.35 23.66 18.96
N LEU A 780 -19.49 24.27 19.30
CA LEU A 780 -20.36 23.77 20.38
C LEU A 780 -21.04 22.45 20.03
N SER A 781 -21.46 22.29 18.77
CA SER A 781 -22.18 21.10 18.32
C SER A 781 -21.25 19.96 17.86
N GLY A 782 -20.03 20.27 17.44
CA GLY A 782 -19.12 19.33 16.78
C GLY A 782 -19.53 18.99 15.34
N ALA A 783 -20.29 19.87 14.68
CA ALA A 783 -20.80 19.67 13.33
C ALA A 783 -20.40 20.86 12.43
N PRO A 784 -19.53 20.65 11.42
CA PRO A 784 -18.91 19.37 11.03
C PRO A 784 -17.86 18.86 12.05
N PRO A 785 -17.55 17.54 12.05
CA PRO A 785 -16.72 16.89 13.07
C PRO A 785 -15.31 17.43 13.30
N LEU A 786 -14.73 18.17 12.35
CA LEU A 786 -13.38 18.72 12.50
C LEU A 786 -13.38 20.25 12.61
N ALA A 787 -14.55 20.86 12.85
CA ALA A 787 -14.66 22.31 12.99
C ALA A 787 -13.89 22.84 14.20
N GLY A 788 -13.97 22.13 15.34
CA GLY A 788 -13.30 22.52 16.57
C GLY A 788 -13.52 21.56 17.73
N PRO A 789 -12.74 21.69 18.81
CA PRO A 789 -12.59 20.61 19.79
C PRO A 789 -13.60 20.61 20.94
N TRP A 790 -14.34 21.70 21.19
CA TRP A 790 -15.20 21.85 22.39
C TRP A 790 -16.22 20.72 22.55
N ALA A 791 -16.73 20.16 21.44
CA ALA A 791 -17.68 19.06 21.45
C ALA A 791 -17.13 17.77 22.10
N SER A 792 -15.80 17.58 22.13
CA SER A 792 -15.15 16.41 22.71
C SER A 792 -14.38 16.70 24.01
N LEU A 793 -14.45 17.93 24.50
CA LEU A 793 -13.70 18.35 25.69
C LEU A 793 -14.66 18.71 26.82
N ASP A 794 -14.30 18.29 28.02
CA ASP A 794 -14.90 18.83 29.23
C ASP A 794 -14.40 20.27 29.43
N PHE A 795 -15.31 21.16 29.80
CA PHE A 795 -14.96 22.54 30.16
C PHE A 795 -14.06 22.55 31.40
N PRO A 796 -13.11 23.49 31.54
CA PRO A 796 -12.30 23.67 32.74
C PRO A 796 -13.10 23.58 34.05
N GLY A 797 -12.75 22.59 34.89
CA GLY A 797 -13.40 22.38 36.20
C GLY A 797 -14.78 21.71 36.15
N ALA A 798 -15.31 21.39 34.96
CA ALA A 798 -16.54 20.63 34.81
C ALA A 798 -16.35 19.15 35.23
N ARG A 799 -17.46 18.48 35.54
CA ARG A 799 -17.44 17.03 35.76
C ARG A 799 -17.29 16.32 34.41
N PRO A 800 -16.51 15.22 34.34
CA PRO A 800 -16.42 14.43 33.13
C PRO A 800 -17.80 13.98 32.65
N ARG A 801 -18.13 14.29 31.39
CA ARG A 801 -19.40 13.89 30.76
C ARG A 801 -19.22 12.91 29.59
N HIS A 802 -18.00 12.75 29.14
CA HIS A 802 -17.61 11.99 27.96
C HIS A 802 -17.49 10.49 28.27
N TRP A 803 -17.87 9.66 27.29
CA TRP A 803 -17.69 8.21 27.39
C TRP A 803 -16.28 7.81 27.01
N ALA A 804 -15.65 6.94 27.82
CA ALA A 804 -14.32 6.46 27.54
C ALA A 804 -14.27 5.68 26.21
N PRO A 805 -13.36 6.03 25.28
CA PRO A 805 -13.13 5.24 24.07
C PRO A 805 -12.70 3.80 24.38
N LEU A 806 -13.01 2.85 23.49
CA LEU A 806 -12.70 1.43 23.68
C LEU A 806 -11.24 1.05 23.38
N HIS A 807 -10.42 2.02 22.98
CA HIS A 807 -9.03 1.83 22.59
C HIS A 807 -8.13 2.89 23.25
N ILE A 808 -6.83 2.60 23.33
CA ILE A 808 -5.87 3.40 24.11
C ILE A 808 -5.40 4.70 23.45
N ASP A 809 -5.78 4.97 22.19
CA ASP A 809 -5.43 6.22 21.50
C ASP A 809 -6.29 7.39 22.02
N THR A 810 -5.94 7.88 23.20
CA THR A 810 -6.50 9.09 23.79
C THR A 810 -5.37 9.99 24.27
N LEU A 811 -5.63 11.28 24.44
CA LEU A 811 -4.65 12.14 25.12
C LEU A 811 -4.47 11.66 26.56
N PRO A 812 -3.24 11.72 27.10
CA PRO A 812 -3.00 11.41 28.49
C PRO A 812 -3.75 12.43 29.36
N GLY A 813 -4.47 11.93 30.35
CA GLY A 813 -5.01 12.77 31.41
C GLY A 813 -3.89 13.35 32.26
N ASP A 814 -4.23 14.38 33.04
CA ASP A 814 -3.32 14.87 34.06
C ASP A 814 -3.18 13.83 35.16
N GLY A 815 -2.13 13.91 35.99
CA GLY A 815 -1.90 12.98 37.11
C GLY A 815 -3.03 12.87 38.16
N ARG A 816 -4.16 13.56 37.97
CA ARG A 816 -5.39 13.50 38.79
C ARG A 816 -6.57 12.79 38.11
N THR A 817 -6.45 12.41 36.84
CA THR A 817 -7.51 11.79 36.05
C THR A 817 -7.02 10.43 35.55
N LEU A 818 -7.54 9.36 36.16
CA LEU A 818 -7.33 8.01 35.63
C LEU A 818 -8.19 7.84 34.38
N HIS A 819 -7.55 7.70 33.22
CA HIS A 819 -8.18 7.20 32.00
C HIS A 819 -8.11 5.68 31.97
#